data_AF-A0ABD1YYQ3-F1
#
_entry.id   AF-A0ABD1YYQ3-F1
#
_cell.length_a   1.000
_cell.length_b   1.000
_cell.length_c   1.000
_cell.angle_alpha   90.00
_cell.angle_beta   90.00
_cell.angle_gamma   90.00
#
_symmetry.space_group_name_H-M   'P 1'
#
loop_
_entity.id
_entity.type
_entity.pdbx_description
1 polymer ?
#
loop_
_entity_poly.entity_id
_entity_poly.type
_entity_poly.pdbx_seq_one_letter_code
_entity_poly.pdbx_strand_id
1 'polypeptide(L)'
;MESPLSVVASAGGFKSLKLLTVKPTDPFPEGIPGVKHGVLDNGLHYYVRRNSKPRLRAALALGIRVGSVLETEEERGVAHIVEHLAFSATRQYTNHDIVKFLESVGAEFGACQNASTSPDETIYELFIPIDKPELLSQAVSILAEFSTEIRASDEDLEKERGAVLEELRGGRNALGRMQEAHWGLMMKGSQYADRQPIGLEKVIKNVSAKTVREFYQRWYRLEHMAIVAVGDFPNTDDVVDLIKTHFTDKHNSATENPPPVIPSFPVPPHEEPRFSCFAEAEAGGSAVTISCKMPSSDVKTIADYRHMLAEGMFHNALTQRFFKISRNQDPPFFSCSAASEGYVRPVKSYIMSASCKEKGTLQALESMLIEVARVRLYGFSEREIALERAYLMSDIESAYLEKDQIPSTNLRDEYLQHFLRGESVLEIDYKAQLQKTLLPEITAAEVTKIAEFYLSKNSCVIKTVEPRARVTPEDLKAVLYKVEALENKRDIPPWDEELIPDEIIDKMPTAGSIVSSTHFPHFGATELILNNGMRVCYKCTDFFDDQVLIHGYTYGGLSEVQESEFLSCSMSSLIAGEIGVFGHKPSTLLDMLAGKRAEVGTKVGAYKRTFYGDCSPADLETALQLLYQLFVTTVQPGEEEVRLVMQMTKEEIKAQERDPFTAYANRVRELNYGNSYYFKPVTARDLNKVDPKKACEYFDNCFRDPSSFTVAIVGNIEPAKAVPLILRYLGGISKPEKPIMEYQRDELKALPFTFPDGVIREEVRRYMVEEQCSVQITFPVEFKGPRVMVEVHFTGFINKLLETKIMQVLRFKHGQVYSVSVSAFLGGSRPSRTGNVRGDVAINFSCDPDSAWKLVDLALEEVTRLQEEGPTEEDVATVLELEQRTYENGQQENGFWLDRLLRAYQSRVYTGDLQASFQAQEEWRSSVRSTLTPETMKDALCRILPVPCRSHHTAVTLMPKANRVKQLMTKFFTRKGSALKSERGLTDNKMLLATAGIIVLAAVLWRFSNRS
;
A
#
# COMPACT_ATOMS: atom_id res chain seq x y z
N MET A 1 42.67 13.48 -14.15
CA MET A 1 41.59 13.31 -13.17
C MET A 1 40.33 13.78 -13.84
N GLU A 2 39.60 12.84 -14.43
CA GLU A 2 38.28 13.11 -14.99
C GLU A 2 37.32 13.39 -13.84
N SER A 3 36.39 14.31 -14.06
CA SER A 3 35.35 14.69 -13.09
C SER A 3 34.53 13.46 -12.66
N PRO A 4 34.15 13.30 -11.39
CA PRO A 4 33.27 12.22 -10.92
C PRO A 4 31.89 12.20 -11.60
N LEU A 5 31.55 13.25 -12.37
CA LEU A 5 30.28 13.40 -13.08
C LEU A 5 30.20 12.64 -14.41
N SER A 6 31.24 11.94 -14.87
CA SER A 6 31.22 11.26 -16.19
C SER A 6 30.55 9.88 -16.21
N VAL A 7 30.10 9.35 -15.06
CA VAL A 7 29.63 7.95 -14.95
C VAL A 7 28.12 7.80 -14.75
N VAL A 8 27.35 8.88 -14.52
CA VAL A 8 25.97 8.72 -14.02
C VAL A 8 24.93 8.36 -15.08
N ALA A 9 25.11 8.76 -16.34
CA ALA A 9 24.19 8.32 -17.39
C ALA A 9 24.64 6.94 -17.90
N SER A 10 23.73 6.01 -18.13
CA SER A 10 24.07 4.67 -18.64
C SER A 10 23.53 4.41 -20.05
N ALA A 11 22.36 4.97 -20.39
CA ALA A 11 21.69 4.77 -21.66
C ALA A 11 22.00 5.86 -22.71
N GLY A 12 22.24 5.45 -23.96
CA GLY A 12 22.66 6.34 -25.05
C GLY A 12 21.66 7.46 -25.37
N GLY A 13 20.36 7.21 -25.23
CA GLY A 13 19.29 8.19 -25.48
C GLY A 13 19.33 9.37 -24.51
N PHE A 14 19.33 9.09 -23.20
CA PHE A 14 19.40 10.11 -22.16
C PHE A 14 20.75 10.87 -22.20
N LYS A 15 21.87 10.16 -22.43
CA LYS A 15 23.19 10.80 -22.65
C LYS A 15 23.18 11.84 -23.76
N SER A 16 22.47 11.56 -24.85
CA SER A 16 22.39 12.44 -26.02
C SER A 16 21.46 13.66 -25.85
N LEU A 17 20.63 13.70 -24.80
CA LEU A 17 19.75 14.83 -24.52
C LEU A 17 20.55 16.12 -24.38
N LYS A 18 20.15 17.15 -25.12
CA LYS A 18 20.76 18.47 -25.05
C LYS A 18 20.38 19.14 -23.74
N LEU A 19 21.36 19.83 -23.14
CA LEU A 19 21.10 20.71 -22.02
C LEU A 19 20.31 21.93 -22.49
N LEU A 20 19.41 22.41 -21.64
CA LEU A 20 18.63 23.60 -21.93
C LEU A 20 19.41 24.86 -21.57
N THR A 21 19.15 25.94 -22.30
CA THR A 21 19.56 27.29 -21.86
C THR A 21 18.34 27.93 -21.20
N VAL A 22 18.33 27.95 -19.87
CA VAL A 22 17.21 28.42 -19.05
C VAL A 22 17.64 29.55 -18.11
N LYS A 23 16.73 30.47 -17.83
CA LYS A 23 16.85 31.48 -16.78
C LYS A 23 15.91 31.15 -15.62
N PRO A 24 16.23 31.52 -14.37
CA PRO A 24 15.39 31.22 -13.21
C PRO A 24 13.95 31.71 -13.32
N THR A 25 13.72 32.86 -13.96
CA THR A 25 12.39 33.48 -14.12
C THR A 25 11.61 32.94 -15.31
N ASP A 26 12.20 32.05 -16.12
CA ASP A 26 11.51 31.51 -17.28
C ASP A 26 10.31 30.68 -16.78
N PRO A 27 9.09 30.92 -17.32
CA PRO A 27 7.96 30.05 -17.06
C PRO A 27 8.17 28.72 -17.79
N PHE A 28 7.43 27.71 -17.35
CA PHE A 28 7.33 26.48 -18.15
C PHE A 28 6.67 26.74 -19.52
N PRO A 29 6.93 25.87 -20.51
CA PRO A 29 6.25 25.95 -21.81
C PRO A 29 4.73 25.97 -21.65
N GLU A 30 4.07 26.87 -22.38
CA GLU A 30 2.60 26.97 -22.36
C GLU A 30 1.95 25.84 -23.17
N GLY A 31 0.80 25.36 -22.68
CA GLY A 31 -0.02 24.32 -23.32
C GLY A 31 0.24 22.92 -22.78
N ILE A 32 -0.61 21.97 -23.17
CA ILE A 32 -0.51 20.56 -22.76
C ILE A 32 -0.27 19.71 -24.03
N PRO A 33 1.00 19.39 -24.36
CA PRO A 33 1.33 18.68 -25.58
C PRO A 33 0.62 17.32 -25.67
N GLY A 34 0.16 16.95 -26.87
CA GLY A 34 -0.45 15.63 -27.10
C GLY A 34 -1.86 15.45 -26.51
N VAL A 35 -2.45 16.50 -25.92
CA VAL A 35 -3.79 16.46 -25.31
C VAL A 35 -4.74 17.39 -26.03
N LYS A 36 -5.93 16.89 -26.38
CA LYS A 36 -7.05 17.74 -26.77
C LYS A 36 -7.78 18.19 -25.52
N HIS A 37 -7.64 19.47 -25.17
CA HIS A 37 -8.30 20.04 -24.01
C HIS A 37 -9.08 21.31 -24.38
N GLY A 38 -10.13 21.61 -23.61
CA GLY A 38 -10.98 22.75 -23.86
C GLY A 38 -12.09 22.89 -22.83
N VAL A 39 -13.03 23.79 -23.10
CA VAL A 39 -14.20 24.06 -22.28
C VAL A 39 -15.43 24.02 -23.20
N LEU A 40 -16.46 23.27 -22.81
CA LEU A 40 -17.74 23.25 -23.51
C LEU A 40 -18.55 24.52 -23.21
N ASP A 41 -19.59 24.81 -24.00
CA ASP A 41 -20.42 26.01 -23.83
C ASP A 41 -21.13 26.07 -22.46
N ASN A 42 -21.35 24.91 -21.83
CA ASN A 42 -21.91 24.78 -20.47
C ASN A 42 -20.85 24.86 -19.35
N GLY A 43 -19.59 25.16 -19.70
CA GLY A 43 -18.49 25.38 -18.77
C GLY A 43 -17.72 24.13 -18.33
N LEU A 44 -18.13 22.92 -18.75
CA LEU A 44 -17.38 21.70 -18.46
C LEU A 44 -16.01 21.72 -19.16
N HIS A 45 -14.95 21.46 -18.39
CA HIS A 45 -13.62 21.25 -18.96
C HIS A 45 -13.46 19.81 -19.47
N TYR A 46 -12.70 19.60 -20.53
CA TYR A 46 -12.36 18.25 -20.99
C TYR A 46 -10.87 18.12 -21.31
N TYR A 47 -10.35 16.90 -21.14
CA TYR A 47 -9.00 16.48 -21.52
C TYR A 47 -9.07 15.12 -22.20
N VAL A 48 -8.58 15.01 -23.43
CA VAL A 48 -8.55 13.76 -24.19
C VAL A 48 -7.15 13.51 -24.74
N ARG A 49 -6.52 12.40 -24.33
CA ARG A 49 -5.21 11.97 -24.84
C ARG A 49 -5.26 10.54 -25.34
N ARG A 50 -4.64 10.31 -26.50
CA ARG A 50 -4.33 8.96 -26.95
C ARG A 50 -3.11 8.44 -26.19
N ASN A 51 -3.22 7.24 -25.63
CA ASN A 51 -2.12 6.51 -25.01
C ASN A 51 -2.32 5.01 -25.19
N SER A 52 -1.34 4.29 -25.72
CA SER A 52 -1.50 2.88 -26.09
C SER A 52 -1.28 1.90 -24.92
N LYS A 53 -1.08 2.41 -23.69
CA LYS A 53 -0.68 1.62 -22.53
C LYS A 53 -1.70 1.71 -21.38
N PRO A 54 -2.28 0.59 -20.93
CA PRO A 54 -2.30 -0.71 -21.62
C PRO A 54 -3.15 -0.65 -22.89
N ARG A 55 -2.89 -1.57 -23.83
CA ARG A 55 -3.61 -1.63 -25.11
C ARG A 55 -5.09 -1.94 -24.90
N LEU A 56 -5.95 -1.40 -25.78
CA LEU A 56 -7.41 -1.61 -25.73
C LEU A 56 -8.06 -1.26 -24.38
N ARG A 57 -7.50 -0.26 -23.67
CA ARG A 57 -8.04 0.27 -22.42
C ARG A 57 -8.12 1.79 -22.43
N ALA A 58 -8.97 2.33 -21.57
CA ALA A 58 -9.05 3.75 -21.26
C ALA A 58 -9.24 3.99 -19.77
N ALA A 59 -8.51 4.97 -19.25
CA ALA A 59 -8.68 5.55 -17.92
C ALA A 59 -9.49 6.85 -18.06
N LEU A 60 -10.67 6.85 -17.47
CA LEU A 60 -11.60 7.97 -17.45
C LEU A 60 -11.69 8.53 -16.02
N ALA A 61 -11.92 9.84 -15.90
CA ALA A 61 -12.30 10.44 -14.64
C ALA A 61 -13.18 11.68 -14.80
N LEU A 62 -14.01 11.94 -13.80
CA LEU A 62 -14.68 13.21 -13.57
C LEU A 62 -14.13 13.81 -12.28
N GLY A 63 -13.37 14.91 -12.41
CA GLY A 63 -12.86 15.67 -11.27
C GLY A 63 -13.74 16.88 -10.97
N ILE A 64 -14.04 17.10 -9.70
CA ILE A 64 -14.95 18.15 -9.22
C ILE A 64 -14.25 18.95 -8.13
N ARG A 65 -14.14 20.28 -8.28
CA ARG A 65 -13.54 21.19 -7.29
C ARG A 65 -14.47 21.46 -6.09
N VAL A 66 -15.06 20.40 -5.55
CA VAL A 66 -15.99 20.43 -4.42
C VAL A 66 -15.61 19.32 -3.47
N GLY A 67 -15.33 19.67 -2.21
CA GLY A 67 -15.06 18.71 -1.16
C GLY A 67 -15.73 19.12 0.16
N SER A 68 -15.38 18.46 1.25
CA SER A 68 -16.01 18.69 2.55
C SER A 68 -15.76 20.08 3.14
N VAL A 69 -14.72 20.80 2.71
CA VAL A 69 -14.43 22.16 3.22
C VAL A 69 -15.59 23.12 2.95
N LEU A 70 -16.41 22.86 1.93
CA LEU A 70 -17.57 23.70 1.55
C LEU A 70 -18.84 23.44 2.36
N GLU A 71 -18.83 22.43 3.22
CA GLU A 71 -20.00 22.05 4.02
C GLU A 71 -20.30 23.08 5.12
N THR A 72 -21.58 23.34 5.34
CA THR A 72 -22.07 23.98 6.58
C THR A 72 -21.99 23.01 7.77
N GLU A 73 -22.33 23.47 8.98
CA GLU A 73 -22.24 22.61 10.17
C GLU A 73 -23.26 21.45 10.11
N GLU A 74 -24.42 21.69 9.52
CA GLU A 74 -25.47 20.71 9.29
C GLU A 74 -25.18 19.78 8.10
N GLU A 75 -24.15 20.08 7.31
CA GLU A 75 -23.77 19.34 6.10
C GLU A 75 -22.48 18.50 6.29
N ARG A 76 -21.95 18.37 7.51
CA ARG A 76 -20.67 17.66 7.76
C ARG A 76 -20.71 16.18 7.36
N GLY A 77 -20.06 15.85 6.24
CA GLY A 77 -20.04 14.54 5.58
C GLY A 77 -20.98 14.40 4.39
N VAL A 78 -21.70 15.45 4.00
CA VAL A 78 -22.62 15.43 2.86
C VAL A 78 -21.89 15.30 1.53
N ALA A 79 -20.71 15.90 1.37
CA ALA A 79 -19.92 15.75 0.14
C ALA A 79 -19.60 14.28 -0.13
N HIS A 80 -19.16 13.56 0.91
CA HIS A 80 -18.88 12.13 0.83
C HIS A 80 -20.14 11.28 0.62
N ILE A 81 -21.26 11.63 1.26
CA ILE A 81 -22.55 10.96 1.01
C ILE A 81 -22.99 11.12 -0.46
N VAL A 82 -22.81 12.31 -1.06
CA VAL A 82 -23.13 12.53 -2.48
C VAL A 82 -22.26 11.65 -3.39
N GLU A 83 -20.99 11.47 -3.04
CA GLU A 83 -20.10 10.55 -3.75
C GLU A 83 -20.61 9.12 -3.74
N HIS A 84 -21.02 8.59 -2.58
CA HIS A 84 -21.67 7.29 -2.47
C HIS A 84 -22.97 7.18 -3.29
N LEU A 85 -23.82 8.21 -3.21
CA LEU A 85 -25.11 8.21 -3.90
C LEU A 85 -24.97 8.17 -5.43
N ALA A 86 -23.87 8.66 -5.98
CA ALA A 86 -23.57 8.55 -7.41
C ALA A 86 -23.66 7.10 -7.90
N PHE A 87 -23.14 6.17 -7.11
CA PHE A 87 -23.15 4.74 -7.42
C PHE A 87 -24.42 4.02 -6.96
N SER A 88 -25.28 4.70 -6.21
CA SER A 88 -26.55 4.16 -5.71
C SER A 88 -27.67 4.37 -6.74
N ALA A 89 -27.88 5.60 -7.20
CA ALA A 89 -28.82 5.86 -8.28
C ALA A 89 -28.64 7.25 -8.88
N THR A 90 -28.82 7.32 -10.18
CA THR A 90 -29.00 8.55 -10.95
C THR A 90 -30.41 8.56 -11.57
N ARG A 91 -30.70 9.56 -12.40
CA ARG A 91 -31.96 9.61 -13.15
C ARG A 91 -32.07 8.45 -14.16
N GLN A 92 -30.97 8.12 -14.83
CA GLN A 92 -30.95 7.08 -15.88
C GLN A 92 -30.49 5.71 -15.36
N TYR A 93 -29.59 5.66 -14.39
CA TYR A 93 -28.98 4.41 -13.93
C TYR A 93 -29.34 4.12 -12.48
N THR A 94 -29.77 2.91 -12.20
CA THR A 94 -29.86 2.37 -10.84
C THR A 94 -28.52 1.77 -10.41
N ASN A 95 -28.34 1.50 -9.11
CA ASN A 95 -27.19 0.76 -8.61
C ASN A 95 -26.98 -0.55 -9.39
N HIS A 96 -28.07 -1.25 -9.68
CA HIS A 96 -28.05 -2.48 -10.46
C HIS A 96 -27.51 -2.27 -11.88
N ASP A 97 -27.89 -1.16 -12.54
CA ASP A 97 -27.39 -0.86 -13.89
C ASP A 97 -25.90 -0.51 -13.89
N ILE A 98 -25.43 0.21 -12.87
CA ILE A 98 -24.01 0.55 -12.69
C ILE A 98 -23.20 -0.71 -12.38
N VAL A 99 -23.65 -1.53 -11.42
CA VAL A 99 -22.99 -2.80 -11.08
C VAL A 99 -22.92 -3.70 -12.31
N LYS A 100 -24.02 -3.85 -13.06
CA LYS A 100 -24.02 -4.61 -14.32
C LYS A 100 -23.06 -4.06 -15.36
N PHE A 101 -22.97 -2.73 -15.49
CA PHE A 101 -22.00 -2.12 -16.38
C PHE A 101 -20.57 -2.50 -15.96
N LEU A 102 -20.21 -2.36 -14.68
CA LEU A 102 -18.90 -2.76 -14.16
C LEU A 102 -18.61 -4.24 -14.43
N GLU A 103 -19.57 -5.11 -14.10
CA GLU A 103 -19.47 -6.55 -14.36
C GLU A 103 -19.24 -6.83 -15.86
N SER A 104 -19.93 -6.11 -16.75
CA SER A 104 -19.80 -6.26 -18.21
C SER A 104 -18.47 -5.81 -18.79
N VAL A 105 -17.77 -4.89 -18.13
CA VAL A 105 -16.43 -4.44 -18.51
C VAL A 105 -15.33 -5.27 -17.83
N GLY A 106 -15.71 -6.29 -17.04
CA GLY A 106 -14.79 -7.08 -16.23
C GLY A 106 -14.09 -6.25 -15.15
N ALA A 107 -14.81 -5.28 -14.59
CA ALA A 107 -14.36 -4.44 -13.48
C ALA A 107 -14.73 -5.07 -12.13
N GLU A 108 -13.73 -5.27 -11.27
CA GLU A 108 -13.96 -5.53 -9.84
C GLU A 108 -14.31 -4.20 -9.15
N PHE A 109 -15.29 -4.21 -8.25
CA PHE A 109 -15.67 -3.03 -7.46
C PHE A 109 -14.46 -2.55 -6.64
N GLY A 110 -14.13 -1.26 -6.72
CA GLY A 110 -12.92 -0.67 -6.12
C GLY A 110 -11.68 -0.69 -7.03
N ALA A 111 -11.41 -1.79 -7.74
CA ALA A 111 -10.20 -1.91 -8.57
C ALA A 111 -10.32 -1.16 -9.92
N CYS A 112 -11.51 -1.16 -10.51
CA CYS A 112 -11.77 -0.55 -11.83
C CYS A 112 -12.78 0.60 -11.78
N GLN A 113 -13.47 0.76 -10.65
CA GLN A 113 -14.24 1.93 -10.28
C GLN A 113 -13.72 2.41 -8.94
N ASN A 114 -13.23 3.64 -8.91
CA ASN A 114 -12.81 4.27 -7.68
C ASN A 114 -13.46 5.64 -7.58
N ALA A 115 -13.73 6.07 -6.36
CA ALA A 115 -14.12 7.43 -6.09
C ALA A 115 -13.50 7.89 -4.78
N SER A 116 -13.24 9.18 -4.69
CA SER A 116 -12.65 9.76 -3.49
C SER A 116 -13.19 11.14 -3.24
N THR A 117 -13.38 11.46 -1.97
CA THR A 117 -13.73 12.79 -1.49
C THR A 117 -12.65 13.27 -0.52
N SER A 118 -12.01 14.39 -0.86
CA SER A 118 -11.06 15.10 -0.01
C SER A 118 -11.72 16.37 0.57
N PRO A 119 -11.00 17.14 1.39
CA PRO A 119 -11.51 18.44 1.80
C PRO A 119 -11.78 19.39 0.64
N ASP A 120 -11.00 19.32 -0.44
CA ASP A 120 -11.04 20.30 -1.54
C ASP A 120 -11.74 19.80 -2.81
N GLU A 121 -11.86 18.48 -3.01
CA GLU A 121 -12.31 17.89 -4.28
C GLU A 121 -12.99 16.52 -4.14
N THR A 122 -13.80 16.16 -5.13
CA THR A 122 -14.40 14.84 -5.33
C THR A 122 -14.06 14.33 -6.72
N ILE A 123 -13.61 13.08 -6.83
CA ILE A 123 -13.16 12.47 -8.08
C ILE A 123 -13.88 11.14 -8.28
N TYR A 124 -14.41 10.90 -9.48
CA TYR A 124 -14.93 9.61 -9.92
C TYR A 124 -14.07 9.05 -11.05
N GLU A 125 -13.70 7.78 -10.97
CA GLU A 125 -12.74 7.15 -11.88
C GLU A 125 -13.28 5.84 -12.44
N LEU A 126 -13.06 5.61 -13.74
CA LEU A 126 -13.40 4.37 -14.42
C LEU A 126 -12.23 3.90 -15.27
N PHE A 127 -11.85 2.63 -15.15
CA PHE A 127 -10.87 2.00 -16.00
C PHE A 127 -11.52 0.88 -16.82
N ILE A 128 -11.65 1.10 -18.14
CA ILE A 128 -12.53 0.28 -19.00
C ILE A 128 -11.81 -0.28 -20.23
N PRO A 129 -12.28 -1.42 -20.77
CA PRO A 129 -11.94 -1.85 -22.12
C PRO A 129 -12.65 -0.98 -23.17
N ILE A 130 -11.98 -0.80 -24.30
CA ILE A 130 -12.49 -0.01 -25.44
C ILE A 130 -12.57 -0.83 -26.73
N ASP A 131 -12.62 -2.16 -26.59
CA ASP A 131 -12.85 -3.12 -27.68
C ASP A 131 -14.28 -3.04 -28.24
N LYS A 132 -15.22 -2.52 -27.46
CA LYS A 132 -16.61 -2.25 -27.85
C LYS A 132 -16.93 -0.75 -27.69
N PRO A 133 -17.28 -0.02 -28.77
CA PRO A 133 -17.60 1.41 -28.70
C PRO A 133 -18.73 1.75 -27.71
N GLU A 134 -19.67 0.83 -27.51
CA GLU A 134 -20.81 1.01 -26.61
C GLU A 134 -20.37 1.14 -25.14
N LEU A 135 -19.30 0.44 -24.73
CA LEU A 135 -18.79 0.48 -23.36
C LEU A 135 -18.19 1.85 -23.04
N LEU A 136 -17.42 2.42 -23.96
CA LEU A 136 -16.88 3.78 -23.82
C LEU A 136 -18.01 4.81 -23.75
N SER A 137 -19.02 4.68 -24.62
CA SER A 137 -20.20 5.55 -24.60
C SER A 137 -20.96 5.46 -23.29
N GLN A 138 -21.18 4.25 -22.78
CA GLN A 138 -21.87 4.02 -21.51
C GLN A 138 -21.08 4.59 -20.32
N ALA A 139 -19.75 4.43 -20.30
CA ALA A 139 -18.90 4.98 -19.24
C ALA A 139 -18.95 6.51 -19.20
N VAL A 140 -18.86 7.17 -20.36
CA VAL A 140 -18.99 8.64 -20.47
C VAL A 140 -20.38 9.09 -20.06
N SER A 141 -21.43 8.35 -20.43
CA SER A 141 -22.81 8.60 -20.01
C SER A 141 -22.99 8.49 -18.49
N ILE A 142 -22.40 7.48 -17.85
CA ILE A 142 -22.44 7.31 -16.38
C ILE A 142 -21.76 8.49 -15.68
N LEU A 143 -20.56 8.90 -16.13
CA LEU A 143 -19.89 10.09 -15.58
C LEU A 143 -20.71 11.36 -15.83
N ALA A 144 -21.39 11.48 -16.97
CA ALA A 144 -22.30 12.59 -17.25
C ALA A 144 -23.50 12.61 -16.29
N GLU A 145 -24.01 11.45 -15.88
CA GLU A 145 -25.08 11.37 -14.88
C GLU A 145 -24.59 11.78 -13.48
N PHE A 146 -23.37 11.39 -13.08
CA PHE A 146 -22.80 11.81 -11.80
C PHE A 146 -22.65 13.33 -11.70
N SER A 147 -22.43 14.01 -12.83
CA SER A 147 -22.25 15.46 -12.87
C SER A 147 -23.49 16.27 -12.46
N THR A 148 -24.70 15.83 -12.82
CA THR A 148 -25.92 16.66 -12.66
C THR A 148 -27.20 15.91 -12.29
N GLU A 149 -27.21 14.57 -12.32
CA GLU A 149 -28.42 13.74 -12.25
C GLU A 149 -28.38 12.71 -11.10
N ILE A 150 -27.54 12.88 -10.08
CA ILE A 150 -27.52 12.00 -8.89
C ILE A 150 -28.86 12.09 -8.15
N ARG A 151 -29.44 10.93 -7.86
CA ARG A 151 -30.69 10.82 -7.09
C ARG A 151 -30.37 10.72 -5.60
N ALA A 152 -30.93 11.65 -4.85
CA ALA A 152 -30.90 11.64 -3.38
C ALA A 152 -32.34 11.63 -2.85
N SER A 153 -33.01 10.48 -2.96
CA SER A 153 -34.29 10.23 -2.28
C SER A 153 -34.06 9.77 -0.83
N ASP A 154 -35.12 9.76 -0.02
CA ASP A 154 -35.03 9.23 1.35
C ASP A 154 -34.64 7.73 1.37
N GLU A 155 -35.09 6.97 0.36
CA GLU A 155 -34.75 5.55 0.23
C GLU A 155 -33.27 5.33 -0.15
N ASP A 156 -32.77 6.09 -1.12
CA ASP A 156 -31.36 5.97 -1.57
C ASP A 156 -30.41 6.35 -0.43
N LEU A 157 -30.71 7.46 0.27
CA LEU A 157 -29.91 7.92 1.40
C LEU A 157 -29.90 6.90 2.54
N GLU A 158 -31.04 6.28 2.86
CA GLU A 158 -31.10 5.30 3.94
C GLU A 158 -30.32 4.02 3.62
N LYS A 159 -30.27 3.61 2.34
CA LYS A 159 -29.45 2.47 1.90
C LYS A 159 -27.96 2.74 2.05
N GLU A 160 -27.48 3.93 1.67
CA GLU A 160 -26.06 4.28 1.76
C GLU A 160 -25.61 4.66 3.17
N ARG A 161 -26.54 5.10 4.04
CA ARG A 161 -26.23 5.54 5.41
C ARG A 161 -25.48 4.47 6.20
N GLY A 162 -25.87 3.21 6.05
CA GLY A 162 -25.20 2.08 6.71
C GLY A 162 -23.76 1.91 6.25
N ALA A 163 -23.51 1.95 4.94
CA ALA A 163 -22.17 1.82 4.37
C ALA A 163 -21.22 2.95 4.81
N VAL A 164 -21.69 4.20 4.81
CA VAL A 164 -20.90 5.37 5.28
C VAL A 164 -20.61 5.27 6.78
N LEU A 165 -21.55 4.78 7.59
CA LEU A 165 -21.32 4.57 9.02
C LEU A 165 -20.31 3.44 9.29
N GLU A 166 -20.32 2.38 8.48
CA GLU A 166 -19.31 1.32 8.57
C GLU A 166 -17.91 1.83 8.19
N GLU A 167 -17.80 2.68 7.18
CA GLU A 167 -16.53 3.32 6.84
C GLU A 167 -16.02 4.23 7.96
N LEU A 168 -16.90 5.06 8.54
CA LEU A 168 -16.57 5.88 9.70
C LEU A 168 -16.08 5.02 10.88
N ARG A 169 -16.74 3.88 11.13
CA ARG A 169 -16.31 2.93 12.17
C ARG A 169 -14.95 2.33 11.85
N GLY A 170 -14.73 1.86 10.62
CA GLY A 170 -13.46 1.29 10.18
C GLY A 170 -12.30 2.27 10.32
N GLY A 171 -12.52 3.54 9.96
CA GLY A 171 -11.54 4.63 10.06
C GLY A 171 -11.21 5.07 11.49
N ARG A 172 -11.94 4.58 12.51
CA ARG A 172 -11.76 4.96 13.93
C ARG A 172 -10.87 4.02 14.74
N ASN A 173 -10.04 3.22 14.09
CA ASN A 173 -8.99 2.47 14.78
C ASN A 173 -7.94 3.40 15.44
N ALA A 174 -6.97 2.84 16.16
CA ALA A 174 -5.93 3.62 16.85
C ALA A 174 -5.24 4.63 15.92
N LEU A 175 -4.84 4.21 14.71
CA LEU A 175 -4.17 5.05 13.72
C LEU A 175 -5.06 6.24 13.31
N GLY A 176 -6.32 5.97 12.99
CA GLY A 176 -7.28 7.00 12.59
C GLY A 176 -7.53 8.04 13.69
N ARG A 177 -7.72 7.63 14.94
CA ARG A 177 -7.89 8.56 16.07
C ARG A 177 -6.67 9.46 16.28
N MET A 178 -5.46 8.88 16.15
CA MET A 178 -4.21 9.64 16.23
C MET A 178 -4.06 10.63 15.07
N GLN A 179 -4.49 10.24 13.86
CA GLN A 179 -4.46 11.11 12.70
C GLN A 179 -5.49 12.24 12.81
N GLU A 180 -6.72 11.96 13.25
CA GLU A 180 -7.77 12.95 13.49
C GLU A 180 -7.33 13.99 14.53
N ALA A 181 -6.78 13.52 15.66
CA ALA A 181 -6.30 14.41 16.71
C ALA A 181 -5.10 15.27 16.25
N HIS A 182 -4.20 14.70 15.45
CA HIS A 182 -3.11 15.46 14.84
C HIS A 182 -3.62 16.50 13.85
N TRP A 183 -4.57 16.11 12.99
CA TRP A 183 -5.20 17.01 12.03
C TRP A 183 -5.85 18.22 12.71
N GLY A 184 -6.60 17.98 13.79
CA GLY A 184 -7.21 19.06 14.57
C GLY A 184 -6.19 20.07 15.11
N LEU A 185 -4.97 19.63 15.48
CA LEU A 185 -3.89 20.52 15.91
C LEU A 185 -3.23 21.27 14.75
N MET A 186 -2.99 20.57 13.64
CA MET A 186 -2.40 21.11 12.42
C MET A 186 -3.31 22.19 11.82
N MET A 187 -4.61 21.91 11.71
CA MET A 187 -5.56 22.80 11.05
C MET A 187 -6.26 23.78 12.00
N LYS A 188 -5.98 23.74 13.31
CA LYS A 188 -6.67 24.58 14.32
C LYS A 188 -6.80 26.04 13.88
N GLY A 189 -8.05 26.52 13.88
CA GLY A 189 -8.41 27.88 13.48
C GLY A 189 -8.76 28.02 12.00
N SER A 190 -8.79 26.93 11.22
CA SER A 190 -9.27 26.89 9.84
C SER A 190 -10.53 26.05 9.71
N GLN A 191 -11.24 26.22 8.60
CA GLN A 191 -12.40 25.39 8.24
C GLN A 191 -12.02 23.92 8.04
N TYR A 192 -10.82 23.65 7.55
CA TYR A 192 -10.30 22.28 7.39
C TYR A 192 -10.22 21.50 8.71
N ALA A 193 -10.08 22.17 9.87
CA ALA A 193 -10.07 21.50 11.17
C ALA A 193 -11.41 20.79 11.46
N ASP A 194 -12.51 21.39 10.99
CA ASP A 194 -13.87 20.95 11.31
C ASP A 194 -14.56 20.27 10.12
N ARG A 195 -13.89 20.12 8.98
CA ARG A 195 -14.46 19.59 7.74
C ARG A 195 -13.73 18.36 7.22
N GLN A 196 -13.60 17.37 8.10
CA GLN A 196 -13.15 16.03 7.70
C GLN A 196 -14.13 15.43 6.68
N PRO A 197 -13.64 14.84 5.57
CA PRO A 197 -14.50 14.28 4.52
C PRO A 197 -15.53 13.28 5.01
N ILE A 198 -15.15 12.40 5.94
CA ILE A 198 -16.05 11.41 6.52
C ILE A 198 -17.21 12.03 7.31
N GLY A 199 -17.07 13.28 7.77
CA GLY A 199 -18.11 14.02 8.48
C GLY A 199 -18.30 13.64 9.95
N LEU A 200 -19.49 13.98 10.48
CA LEU A 200 -19.87 13.67 11.86
C LEU A 200 -20.92 12.58 11.91
N GLU A 201 -20.71 11.58 12.76
CA GLU A 201 -21.68 10.50 13.00
C GLU A 201 -23.11 11.02 13.26
N LYS A 202 -23.25 12.10 14.04
CA LYS A 202 -24.56 12.72 14.33
C LYS A 202 -25.22 13.29 13.07
N VAL A 203 -24.44 13.89 12.16
CA VAL A 203 -24.97 14.44 10.91
C VAL A 203 -25.28 13.30 9.96
N ILE A 204 -24.36 12.36 9.76
CA ILE A 204 -24.55 11.17 8.92
C ILE A 204 -25.77 10.36 9.36
N LYS A 205 -26.10 10.30 10.65
CA LYS A 205 -27.29 9.58 11.14
C LYS A 205 -28.62 10.30 10.87
N ASN A 206 -28.62 11.63 10.71
CA ASN A 206 -29.84 12.44 10.76
C ASN A 206 -30.04 13.38 9.56
N VAL A 207 -29.05 13.52 8.68
CA VAL A 207 -29.14 14.41 7.52
C VAL A 207 -30.29 13.97 6.61
N SER A 208 -31.06 14.95 6.13
CA SER A 208 -32.22 14.72 5.28
C SER A 208 -31.81 14.67 3.81
N ALA A 209 -32.54 13.90 3.00
CA ALA A 209 -32.33 13.85 1.56
C ALA A 209 -32.49 15.23 0.91
N LYS A 210 -33.32 16.12 1.49
CA LYS A 210 -33.43 17.51 1.05
C LYS A 210 -32.10 18.27 1.21
N THR A 211 -31.45 18.18 2.37
CA THR A 211 -30.16 18.83 2.63
C THR A 211 -29.08 18.32 1.67
N VAL A 212 -29.04 17.02 1.42
CA VAL A 212 -28.10 16.41 0.46
C VAL A 212 -28.33 16.95 -0.95
N ARG A 213 -29.59 17.04 -1.41
CA ARG A 213 -29.94 17.63 -2.72
C ARG A 213 -29.57 19.10 -2.80
N GLU A 214 -29.79 19.87 -1.74
CA GLU A 214 -29.46 21.29 -1.68
C GLU A 214 -27.94 21.53 -1.73
N PHE A 215 -27.13 20.66 -1.13
CA PHE A 215 -25.68 20.69 -1.28
C PHE A 215 -25.26 20.34 -2.71
N TYR A 216 -25.78 19.23 -3.25
CA TYR A 216 -25.50 18.78 -4.62
C TYR A 216 -25.81 19.85 -5.66
N GLN A 217 -27.04 20.38 -5.67
CA GLN A 217 -27.49 21.41 -6.62
C GLN A 217 -26.69 22.72 -6.52
N ARG A 218 -26.19 23.04 -5.32
CA ARG A 218 -25.41 24.26 -5.08
C ARG A 218 -24.00 24.13 -5.67
N TRP A 219 -23.32 23.01 -5.42
CA TRP A 219 -21.89 22.88 -5.66
C TRP A 219 -21.52 22.10 -6.92
N TYR A 220 -22.32 21.10 -7.32
CA TYR A 220 -22.07 20.30 -8.53
C TYR A 220 -22.46 21.08 -9.78
N ARG A 221 -21.60 22.04 -10.12
CA ARG A 221 -21.72 22.96 -11.27
C ARG A 221 -20.72 22.53 -12.34
N LEU A 222 -21.13 22.43 -13.60
CA LEU A 222 -20.28 21.91 -14.69
C LEU A 222 -19.01 22.76 -14.86
N GLU A 223 -19.10 24.06 -14.57
CA GLU A 223 -18.01 25.03 -14.52
C GLU A 223 -16.92 24.69 -13.48
N HIS A 224 -17.23 23.83 -12.50
CA HIS A 224 -16.30 23.35 -11.48
C HIS A 224 -15.78 21.93 -11.77
N MET A 225 -16.08 21.38 -12.95
CA MET A 225 -15.80 19.99 -13.30
C MET A 225 -14.88 19.86 -14.52
N ALA A 226 -14.13 18.77 -14.55
CA ALA A 226 -13.43 18.32 -15.73
C ALA A 226 -13.63 16.82 -15.98
N ILE A 227 -13.90 16.45 -17.23
CA ILE A 227 -13.81 15.06 -17.68
C ILE A 227 -12.44 14.81 -18.33
N VAL A 228 -11.75 13.78 -17.88
CA VAL A 228 -10.46 13.35 -18.39
C VAL A 228 -10.63 11.97 -19.01
N ALA A 229 -10.17 11.79 -20.25
CA ALA A 229 -10.17 10.52 -20.95
C ALA A 229 -8.79 10.25 -21.58
N VAL A 230 -8.10 9.23 -21.07
CA VAL A 230 -6.80 8.80 -21.59
C VAL A 230 -6.83 7.32 -21.92
N GLY A 231 -6.48 6.93 -23.15
CA GLY A 231 -6.56 5.53 -23.53
C GLY A 231 -6.14 5.27 -24.97
N ASP A 232 -6.20 4.01 -25.38
CA ASP A 232 -5.71 3.54 -26.69
C ASP A 232 -6.73 3.85 -27.81
N PHE A 233 -7.14 5.10 -27.88
CA PHE A 233 -8.17 5.58 -28.78
C PHE A 233 -7.66 5.59 -30.22
N PRO A 234 -8.41 5.01 -31.19
CA PRO A 234 -8.08 5.13 -32.60
C PRO A 234 -8.09 6.58 -33.08
N ASN A 235 -9.07 7.37 -32.61
CA ASN A 235 -9.23 8.78 -32.90
C ASN A 235 -9.72 9.52 -31.65
N THR A 236 -9.05 10.62 -31.30
CA THR A 236 -9.43 11.44 -30.14
C THR A 236 -10.57 12.41 -30.43
N ASP A 237 -10.84 12.75 -31.71
CA ASP A 237 -12.01 13.59 -32.06
C ASP A 237 -13.33 12.88 -31.73
N ASP A 238 -13.42 11.59 -32.04
CA ASP A 238 -14.61 10.78 -31.76
C ASP A 238 -14.93 10.73 -30.25
N VAL A 239 -13.90 10.71 -29.40
CA VAL A 239 -14.05 10.74 -27.94
C VAL A 239 -14.51 12.12 -27.47
N VAL A 240 -13.99 13.20 -28.05
CA VAL A 240 -14.46 14.56 -27.76
C VAL A 240 -15.92 14.73 -28.16
N ASP A 241 -16.33 14.21 -29.33
CA ASP A 241 -17.71 14.28 -29.79
C ASP A 241 -18.65 13.39 -28.95
N LEU A 242 -18.15 12.28 -28.45
CA LEU A 242 -18.86 11.46 -27.47
C LEU A 242 -19.08 12.21 -26.15
N ILE A 243 -18.06 12.90 -25.63
CA ILE A 243 -18.19 13.77 -24.46
C ILE A 243 -19.24 14.86 -24.72
N LYS A 244 -19.17 15.54 -25.86
CA LYS A 244 -20.18 16.54 -26.23
C LYS A 244 -21.59 15.95 -26.28
N THR A 245 -21.75 14.76 -26.86
CA THR A 245 -23.05 14.09 -26.97
C THR A 245 -23.71 13.88 -25.61
N HIS A 246 -22.94 13.46 -24.60
CA HIS A 246 -23.47 13.14 -23.28
C HIS A 246 -23.55 14.34 -22.33
N PHE A 247 -22.73 15.37 -22.55
CA PHE A 247 -22.65 16.52 -21.64
C PHE A 247 -23.30 17.81 -22.15
N THR A 248 -23.48 18.03 -23.46
CA THR A 248 -23.96 19.33 -23.99
C THR A 248 -25.34 19.71 -23.44
N ASP A 249 -26.26 18.74 -23.40
CA ASP A 249 -27.62 18.94 -22.89
C ASP A 249 -27.71 18.83 -21.36
N LYS A 250 -26.58 18.56 -20.67
CA LYS A 250 -26.55 18.58 -19.21
C LYS A 250 -26.60 20.02 -18.75
N HIS A 251 -27.62 20.30 -17.95
CA HIS A 251 -27.84 21.59 -17.35
C HIS A 251 -28.16 21.39 -15.88
N ASN A 252 -27.56 22.21 -15.02
CA ASN A 252 -27.96 22.24 -13.64
C ASN A 252 -29.31 22.93 -13.50
N SER A 253 -30.21 22.38 -12.68
CA SER A 253 -31.50 23.03 -12.38
C SER A 253 -31.36 24.45 -11.81
N ALA A 254 -30.18 24.83 -11.31
CA ALA A 254 -29.84 26.17 -10.83
C ALA A 254 -29.13 27.07 -11.88
N THR A 255 -29.11 26.72 -13.18
CA THR A 255 -28.41 27.47 -14.27
C THR A 255 -28.86 28.91 -14.45
N GLU A 256 -29.99 29.32 -13.88
CA GLU A 256 -30.46 30.72 -13.91
C GLU A 256 -29.58 31.67 -13.08
N ASN A 257 -28.79 31.13 -12.14
CA ASN A 257 -27.85 31.90 -11.32
C ASN A 257 -26.40 31.67 -11.77
N PRO A 258 -25.50 32.67 -11.62
CA PRO A 258 -24.07 32.45 -11.86
C PRO A 258 -23.53 31.32 -10.98
N PRO A 259 -22.51 30.56 -11.42
CA PRO A 259 -21.90 29.54 -10.58
C PRO A 259 -21.36 30.18 -9.30
N PRO A 260 -21.57 29.56 -8.12
CA PRO A 260 -21.07 30.10 -6.87
C PRO A 260 -19.55 30.09 -6.88
N VAL A 261 -18.94 31.22 -6.50
CA VAL A 261 -17.49 31.29 -6.36
C VAL A 261 -17.07 30.36 -5.21
N ILE A 262 -16.18 29.42 -5.48
CA ILE A 262 -15.56 28.57 -4.45
C ILE A 262 -14.70 29.47 -3.54
N PRO A 263 -15.02 29.60 -2.24
CA PRO A 263 -14.23 30.44 -1.35
C PRO A 263 -12.83 29.88 -1.13
N SER A 264 -11.86 30.77 -0.88
CA SER A 264 -10.56 30.35 -0.37
C SER A 264 -10.60 30.25 1.16
N PHE A 265 -10.15 29.11 1.70
CA PHE A 265 -10.12 28.86 3.14
C PHE A 265 -8.68 28.94 3.64
N PRO A 266 -8.27 30.00 4.36
CA PRO A 266 -6.91 30.10 4.87
C PRO A 266 -6.69 29.13 6.03
N VAL A 267 -5.46 28.63 6.16
CA VAL A 267 -5.00 27.95 7.37
C VAL A 267 -4.05 28.89 8.11
N PRO A 268 -4.40 29.36 9.31
CA PRO A 268 -3.60 30.37 9.99
C PRO A 268 -2.24 29.79 10.46
N PRO A 269 -1.14 30.54 10.28
CA PRO A 269 0.15 30.18 10.86
C PRO A 269 0.12 30.39 12.39
N HIS A 270 1.15 29.90 13.08
CA HIS A 270 1.41 30.21 14.49
C HIS A 270 2.90 30.30 14.76
N GLU A 271 3.30 31.26 15.60
CA GLU A 271 4.70 31.50 15.93
C GLU A 271 5.22 30.52 16.98
N GLU A 272 4.44 30.26 18.02
CA GLU A 272 4.83 29.31 19.07
C GLU A 272 4.58 27.86 18.63
N PRO A 273 5.53 26.94 18.90
CA PRO A 273 5.35 25.53 18.60
C PRO A 273 4.20 24.96 19.43
N ARG A 274 3.39 24.09 18.80
CA ARG A 274 2.31 23.37 19.47
C ARG A 274 2.79 21.97 19.83
N PHE A 275 2.49 21.53 21.04
CA PHE A 275 2.90 20.23 21.55
C PHE A 275 1.68 19.37 21.85
N SER A 276 1.76 18.08 21.56
CA SER A 276 0.73 17.11 21.96
C SER A 276 1.34 15.78 22.32
N CYS A 277 0.85 15.17 23.39
CA CYS A 277 1.25 13.84 23.82
C CYS A 277 0.02 12.93 23.82
N PHE A 278 -0.08 12.08 22.80
CA PHE A 278 -1.16 11.13 22.65
C PHE A 278 -0.83 9.84 23.38
N ALA A 279 -1.69 9.48 24.33
CA ALA A 279 -1.65 8.19 24.99
C ALA A 279 -2.75 7.30 24.40
N GLU A 280 -2.37 6.39 23.52
CA GLU A 280 -3.30 5.50 22.80
C GLU A 280 -2.97 4.05 23.13
N ALA A 281 -3.85 3.40 23.91
CA ALA A 281 -3.60 2.06 24.46
C ALA A 281 -3.42 1.00 23.37
N GLU A 282 -4.01 1.24 22.19
CA GLU A 282 -3.94 0.38 21.00
C GLU A 282 -2.80 0.79 20.04
N ALA A 283 -1.96 1.76 20.40
CA ALA A 283 -0.90 2.24 19.52
C ALA A 283 0.12 1.14 19.18
N GLY A 284 0.47 1.09 17.89
CA GLY A 284 1.46 0.18 17.30
C GLY A 284 2.92 0.44 17.72
N GLY A 285 3.17 1.31 18.70
CA GLY A 285 4.52 1.66 19.13
C GLY A 285 4.59 3.03 19.80
N SER A 286 5.81 3.42 20.19
CA SER A 286 6.09 4.81 20.57
C SER A 286 6.68 5.54 19.38
N ALA A 287 6.17 6.73 19.08
CA ALA A 287 6.62 7.52 17.95
C ALA A 287 6.61 9.02 18.24
N VAL A 288 7.43 9.75 17.50
CA VAL A 288 7.51 11.22 17.52
C VAL A 288 7.28 11.72 16.10
N THR A 289 6.50 12.77 15.95
CA THR A 289 6.34 13.47 14.66
C THR A 289 6.52 14.96 14.87
N ILE A 290 7.35 15.58 14.02
CA ILE A 290 7.50 17.03 13.90
C ILE A 290 6.90 17.42 12.56
N SER A 291 5.98 18.39 12.56
CA SER A 291 5.33 18.89 11.35
C SER A 291 5.40 20.42 11.32
N CYS A 292 6.07 21.00 10.33
CA CYS A 292 6.16 22.45 10.12
C CYS A 292 5.32 22.86 8.91
N LYS A 293 4.21 23.56 9.16
CA LYS A 293 3.30 24.01 8.10
C LYS A 293 3.82 25.25 7.41
N MET A 294 3.63 25.31 6.10
CA MET A 294 3.95 26.47 5.28
C MET A 294 2.94 26.63 4.15
N PRO A 295 2.83 27.84 3.57
CA PRO A 295 2.05 28.04 2.36
C PRO A 295 2.49 27.05 1.28
N SER A 296 1.51 26.43 0.61
CA SER A 296 1.78 25.71 -0.62
C SER A 296 2.21 26.72 -1.69
N SER A 297 3.17 26.34 -2.53
CA SER A 297 3.69 27.16 -3.62
C SER A 297 3.55 26.40 -4.92
N ASP A 298 2.89 27.01 -5.91
CA ASP A 298 2.78 26.42 -7.23
C ASP A 298 4.15 26.39 -7.90
N VAL A 299 4.51 25.25 -8.51
CA VAL A 299 5.73 25.14 -9.31
C VAL A 299 5.40 25.62 -10.72
N LYS A 300 5.84 26.83 -11.08
CA LYS A 300 5.52 27.49 -12.37
C LYS A 300 6.73 27.95 -13.16
N THR A 301 7.85 28.17 -12.50
CA THR A 301 9.09 28.65 -13.10
C THR A 301 10.24 27.65 -12.92
N ILE A 302 11.31 27.86 -13.67
CA ILE A 302 12.56 27.09 -13.53
C ILE A 302 13.12 27.20 -12.10
N ALA A 303 13.03 28.38 -11.46
CA ALA A 303 13.45 28.56 -10.07
C ALA A 303 12.62 27.72 -9.09
N ASP A 304 11.30 27.67 -9.28
CA ASP A 304 10.42 26.86 -8.42
C ASP A 304 10.74 25.37 -8.57
N TYR A 305 10.97 24.91 -9.80
CA TYR A 305 11.35 23.51 -10.07
C TYR A 305 12.68 23.15 -9.42
N ARG A 306 13.68 24.04 -9.55
CA ARG A 306 14.98 23.86 -8.92
C ARG A 306 14.87 23.80 -7.40
N HIS A 307 14.04 24.66 -6.81
CA HIS A 307 13.77 24.63 -5.37
C HIS A 307 13.10 23.32 -4.95
N MET A 308 12.13 22.82 -5.73
CA MET A 308 11.49 21.52 -5.51
C MET A 308 12.51 20.37 -5.54
N LEU A 309 13.46 20.37 -6.48
CA LEU A 309 14.54 19.38 -6.51
C LEU A 309 15.44 19.49 -5.27
N ALA A 310 15.86 20.70 -4.89
CA ALA A 310 16.67 20.92 -3.70
C ALA A 310 15.94 20.51 -2.40
N GLU A 311 14.63 20.73 -2.33
CA GLU A 311 13.76 20.25 -1.24
C GLU A 311 13.74 18.72 -1.18
N GLY A 312 13.58 18.03 -2.32
CA GLY A 312 13.66 16.57 -2.38
C GLY A 312 15.02 16.02 -1.91
N MET A 313 16.11 16.60 -2.41
CA MET A 313 17.48 16.23 -2.03
C MET A 313 17.73 16.42 -0.52
N PHE A 314 17.19 17.48 0.08
CA PHE A 314 17.31 17.72 1.52
C PHE A 314 16.68 16.58 2.33
N HIS A 315 15.43 16.23 2.00
CA HIS A 315 14.68 15.22 2.74
C HIS A 315 15.30 13.82 2.61
N ASN A 316 15.80 13.47 1.42
CA ASN A 316 16.49 12.21 1.19
C ASN A 316 17.83 12.13 1.94
N ALA A 317 18.68 13.16 1.82
CA ALA A 317 19.97 13.20 2.52
C ALA A 317 19.78 13.15 4.05
N LEU A 318 18.78 13.86 4.58
CA LEU A 318 18.43 13.82 6.00
C LEU A 318 17.92 12.43 6.43
N THR A 319 17.10 11.78 5.60
CA THR A 319 16.62 10.40 5.83
C THR A 319 17.77 9.40 5.80
N GLN A 320 18.78 9.56 4.95
CA GLN A 320 19.98 8.72 4.95
C GLN A 320 20.80 8.88 6.22
N ARG A 321 20.99 10.12 6.73
CA ARG A 321 21.62 10.34 8.03
C ARG A 321 20.84 9.67 9.16
N PHE A 322 19.52 9.77 9.15
CA PHE A 322 18.67 9.09 10.12
C PHE A 322 18.80 7.56 10.03
N PHE A 323 18.87 7.00 8.83
CA PHE A 323 19.10 5.57 8.66
C PHE A 323 20.45 5.13 9.26
N LYS A 324 21.52 5.91 9.06
CA LYS A 324 22.82 5.65 9.69
C LYS A 324 22.73 5.71 11.23
N ILE A 325 22.05 6.73 11.76
CA ILE A 325 21.83 6.87 13.21
C ILE A 325 21.03 5.69 13.79
N SER A 326 20.04 5.16 13.07
CA SER A 326 19.23 4.04 13.57
C SER A 326 19.99 2.71 13.63
N ARG A 327 21.17 2.63 12.98
CA ARG A 327 22.07 1.47 13.00
C ARG A 327 23.26 1.63 13.97
N ASN A 328 23.29 2.72 14.76
CA ASN A 328 24.25 2.88 15.84
C ASN A 328 24.02 1.88 16.99
N GLN A 329 25.02 1.76 17.87
CA GLN A 329 25.01 0.81 18.99
C GLN A 329 23.80 0.97 19.94
N ASP A 330 23.45 2.20 20.35
CA ASP A 330 22.22 2.53 21.10
C ASP A 330 21.41 3.56 20.31
N PRO A 331 20.60 3.12 19.34
CA PRO A 331 19.95 4.05 18.46
C PRO A 331 18.78 4.73 19.19
N PRO A 332 18.58 6.04 19.00
CA PRO A 332 17.50 6.79 19.62
C PRO A 332 16.12 6.40 19.07
N PHE A 333 16.08 5.84 17.86
CA PHE A 333 14.89 5.38 17.14
C PHE A 333 15.25 4.19 16.23
N PHE A 334 14.27 3.39 15.84
CA PHE A 334 14.46 2.25 14.94
C PHE A 334 14.33 2.66 13.46
N SER A 335 13.44 3.62 13.19
CA SER A 335 13.30 4.24 11.89
C SER A 335 13.00 5.72 12.09
N CYS A 336 13.53 6.56 11.20
CA CYS A 336 13.20 7.96 11.12
C CYS A 336 13.31 8.43 9.67
N SER A 337 12.34 9.22 9.22
CA SER A 337 12.31 9.77 7.87
C SER A 337 11.89 11.24 7.90
N ALA A 338 12.28 11.95 6.85
CA ALA A 338 11.87 13.32 6.58
C ALA A 338 11.22 13.39 5.19
N ALA A 339 10.16 14.18 5.05
CA ALA A 339 9.44 14.34 3.80
C ALA A 339 8.71 15.69 3.74
N SER A 340 8.28 16.06 2.53
CA SER A 340 7.34 17.15 2.27
C SER A 340 6.02 16.57 1.79
N GLU A 341 4.91 17.06 2.33
CA GLU A 341 3.57 16.57 2.01
C GLU A 341 2.59 17.73 1.82
N GLY A 342 1.83 17.71 0.72
CA GLY A 342 0.69 18.61 0.52
C GLY A 342 -0.49 18.15 1.38
N TYR A 343 -1.02 19.03 2.24
CA TYR A 343 -2.13 18.67 3.13
C TYR A 343 -3.48 19.07 2.54
N VAL A 344 -3.60 20.35 2.24
CA VAL A 344 -4.79 21.00 1.69
C VAL A 344 -4.31 22.04 0.69
N ARG A 345 -5.18 22.49 -0.20
CA ARG A 345 -4.80 23.41 -1.28
C ARG A 345 -3.87 24.58 -0.86
N PRO A 346 -4.11 25.33 0.25
CA PRO A 346 -3.24 26.44 0.64
C PRO A 346 -1.99 26.04 1.44
N VAL A 347 -1.85 24.79 1.91
CA VAL A 347 -0.80 24.42 2.89
C VAL A 347 -0.14 23.08 2.56
N LYS A 348 1.19 23.09 2.60
CA LYS A 348 2.03 21.89 2.71
C LYS A 348 2.72 21.85 4.07
N SER A 349 3.26 20.70 4.45
CA SER A 349 4.10 20.57 5.65
C SER A 349 5.38 19.83 5.33
N TYR A 350 6.46 20.26 5.99
CA TYR A 350 7.61 19.38 6.16
C TYR A 350 7.38 18.53 7.40
N ILE A 351 7.58 17.23 7.28
CA ILE A 351 7.31 16.24 8.32
C ILE A 351 8.59 15.47 8.59
N MET A 352 8.87 15.23 9.87
CA MET A 352 9.79 14.18 10.29
C MET A 352 9.07 13.25 11.26
N SER A 353 9.25 11.95 11.08
CA SER A 353 8.61 10.95 11.94
C SER A 353 9.60 9.88 12.33
N ALA A 354 9.64 9.53 13.61
CA ALA A 354 10.52 8.50 14.15
C ALA A 354 9.74 7.47 14.97
N SER A 355 10.00 6.18 14.75
CA SER A 355 9.54 5.08 15.60
C SER A 355 10.63 4.72 16.60
N CYS A 356 10.28 4.47 17.87
CA CYS A 356 11.28 4.24 18.91
C CYS A 356 10.84 3.22 19.95
N LYS A 357 11.81 2.76 20.75
CA LYS A 357 11.56 1.91 21.91
C LYS A 357 10.62 2.61 22.89
N GLU A 358 9.81 1.86 23.63
CA GLU A 358 9.03 2.45 24.73
C GLU A 358 9.92 3.28 25.66
N LYS A 359 9.47 4.49 26.02
CA LYS A 359 10.21 5.51 26.80
C LYS A 359 11.36 6.18 26.05
N GLY A 360 11.60 5.85 24.78
CA GLY A 360 12.63 6.46 23.92
C GLY A 360 12.19 7.77 23.27
N THR A 361 10.91 8.14 23.39
CA THR A 361 10.27 9.28 22.70
C THR A 361 11.05 10.60 22.83
N LEU A 362 11.51 10.97 24.03
CA LEU A 362 12.29 12.21 24.23
C LEU A 362 13.69 12.11 23.61
N GLN A 363 14.32 10.94 23.68
CA GLN A 363 15.63 10.68 23.07
C GLN A 363 15.54 10.73 21.53
N ALA A 364 14.46 10.18 20.96
CA ALA A 364 14.16 10.25 19.53
C ALA A 364 13.96 11.70 19.08
N LEU A 365 13.10 12.46 19.79
CA LEU A 365 12.88 13.88 19.50
C LEU A 365 14.19 14.68 19.55
N GLU A 366 14.97 14.49 20.61
CA GLU A 366 16.26 15.17 20.77
C GLU A 366 17.19 14.86 19.59
N SER A 367 17.33 13.59 19.21
CA SER A 367 18.18 13.20 18.09
C SER A 367 17.70 13.75 16.74
N MET A 368 16.39 13.79 16.51
CA MET A 368 15.82 14.38 15.30
C MET A 368 16.16 15.87 15.19
N LEU A 369 15.94 16.62 16.27
CA LEU A 369 16.23 18.06 16.32
C LEU A 369 17.73 18.35 16.23
N ILE A 370 18.58 17.55 16.89
CA ILE A 370 20.03 17.68 16.81
C ILE A 370 20.51 17.51 15.37
N GLU A 371 19.97 16.54 14.62
CA GLU A 371 20.42 16.33 13.24
C GLU A 371 20.05 17.50 12.33
N VAL A 372 18.83 18.03 12.44
CA VAL A 372 18.45 19.22 11.66
C VAL A 372 19.29 20.44 12.07
N ALA A 373 19.56 20.61 13.38
CA ALA A 373 20.45 21.68 13.86
C ALA A 373 21.90 21.49 13.36
N ARG A 374 22.39 20.25 13.30
CA ARG A 374 23.71 19.91 12.73
C ARG A 374 23.77 20.30 11.26
N VAL A 375 22.72 20.04 10.48
CA VAL A 375 22.64 20.49 9.08
C VAL A 375 22.65 22.02 9.00
N ARG A 376 21.93 22.76 9.86
CA ARG A 376 22.02 24.24 9.86
C ARG A 376 23.42 24.76 10.21
N LEU A 377 24.13 24.10 11.12
CA LEU A 377 25.45 24.53 11.57
C LEU A 377 26.57 24.21 10.57
N TYR A 378 26.53 23.03 9.94
CA TYR A 378 27.65 22.47 9.17
C TYR A 378 27.28 22.07 7.74
N GLY A 379 25.99 21.97 7.41
CA GLY A 379 25.49 21.53 6.11
C GLY A 379 25.64 20.03 5.86
N PHE A 380 25.37 19.66 4.62
CA PHE A 380 25.74 18.37 4.04
C PHE A 380 27.11 18.46 3.39
N SER A 381 27.83 17.34 3.35
CA SER A 381 29.04 17.22 2.54
C SER A 381 28.67 17.25 1.04
N GLU A 382 29.59 17.68 0.18
CA GLU A 382 29.36 17.60 -1.27
C GLU A 382 29.24 16.15 -1.77
N ARG A 383 29.76 15.19 -1.00
CA ARG A 383 29.60 13.75 -1.30
C ARG A 383 28.18 13.29 -1.03
N GLU A 384 27.60 13.61 0.13
CA GLU A 384 26.20 13.30 0.44
C GLU A 384 25.28 13.84 -0.67
N ILE A 385 25.49 15.10 -1.06
CA ILE A 385 24.70 15.74 -2.12
C ILE A 385 25.01 15.18 -3.51
N ALA A 386 26.23 14.68 -3.76
CA ALA A 386 26.54 13.96 -5.00
C ALA A 386 25.77 12.64 -5.12
N LEU A 387 25.59 11.90 -4.01
CA LEU A 387 24.77 10.68 -3.99
C LEU A 387 23.31 11.02 -4.32
N GLU A 388 22.76 12.09 -3.74
CA GLU A 388 21.40 12.55 -4.06
C GLU A 388 21.24 12.99 -5.52
N ARG A 389 22.23 13.71 -6.07
CA ARG A 389 22.23 14.06 -7.51
C ARG A 389 22.24 12.81 -8.37
N ALA A 390 23.03 11.80 -8.01
CA ALA A 390 23.10 10.55 -8.76
C ALA A 390 21.78 9.78 -8.70
N TYR A 391 21.14 9.71 -7.52
CA TYR A 391 19.83 9.11 -7.34
C TYR A 391 18.77 9.78 -8.21
N LEU A 392 18.59 11.11 -8.10
CA LEU A 392 17.59 11.84 -8.90
C LEU A 392 17.88 11.77 -10.41
N MET A 393 19.16 11.76 -10.81
CA MET A 393 19.54 11.59 -12.22
C MET A 393 19.15 10.21 -12.75
N SER A 394 19.35 9.15 -11.96
CA SER A 394 18.93 7.79 -12.31
C SER A 394 17.41 7.68 -12.42
N ASP A 395 16.66 8.29 -11.49
CA ASP A 395 15.20 8.28 -11.50
C ASP A 395 14.63 8.96 -12.76
N ILE A 396 15.15 10.13 -13.13
CA ILE A 396 14.69 10.83 -14.33
C ILE A 396 15.19 10.18 -15.63
N GLU A 397 16.34 9.53 -15.62
CA GLU A 397 16.80 8.69 -16.73
C GLU A 397 15.83 7.53 -16.95
N SER A 398 15.45 6.81 -15.87
CA SER A 398 14.47 5.72 -15.93
C SER A 398 13.13 6.20 -16.47
N ALA A 399 12.58 7.29 -15.91
CA ALA A 399 11.31 7.86 -16.38
C ALA A 399 11.38 8.33 -17.85
N TYR A 400 12.52 8.85 -18.31
CA TYR A 400 12.73 9.22 -19.70
C TYR A 400 12.76 8.01 -20.64
N LEU A 401 13.40 6.91 -20.23
CA LEU A 401 13.42 5.67 -21.00
C LEU A 401 12.03 5.03 -21.07
N GLU A 402 11.25 5.13 -19.99
CA GLU A 402 9.90 4.57 -19.88
C GLU A 402 8.79 5.47 -20.40
N LYS A 403 9.12 6.60 -21.05
CA LYS A 403 8.14 7.62 -21.44
C LYS A 403 6.99 7.11 -22.31
N ASP A 404 7.27 6.15 -23.18
CA ASP A 404 6.30 5.54 -24.09
C ASP A 404 5.56 4.35 -23.44
N GLN A 405 5.94 3.98 -22.21
CA GLN A 405 5.37 2.89 -21.41
C GLN A 405 4.47 3.40 -20.26
N ILE A 406 4.32 4.72 -20.10
CA ILE A 406 3.52 5.32 -19.03
C ILE A 406 2.05 4.85 -19.13
N PRO A 407 1.48 4.27 -18.06
CA PRO A 407 0.07 3.85 -18.04
C PRO A 407 -0.90 5.03 -18.18
N SER A 408 -2.03 4.77 -18.84
CA SER A 408 -3.09 5.77 -19.05
C SER A 408 -3.65 6.36 -17.75
N THR A 409 -3.65 5.59 -16.65
CA THR A 409 -4.04 6.05 -15.32
C THR A 409 -3.15 7.18 -14.81
N ASN A 410 -1.82 7.05 -14.95
CA ASN A 410 -0.87 8.07 -14.51
C ASN A 410 -1.04 9.40 -15.27
N LEU A 411 -1.24 9.33 -16.58
CA LEU A 411 -1.50 10.51 -17.41
C LEU A 411 -2.85 11.16 -17.08
N ARG A 412 -3.89 10.36 -16.85
CA ARG A 412 -5.21 10.86 -16.40
C ARG A 412 -5.05 11.63 -15.08
N ASP A 413 -4.29 11.10 -14.13
CA ASP A 413 -4.08 11.74 -12.83
C ASP A 413 -3.31 13.06 -12.96
N GLU A 414 -2.32 13.14 -13.85
CA GLU A 414 -1.61 14.39 -14.15
C GLU A 414 -2.57 15.48 -14.69
N TYR A 415 -3.51 15.13 -15.59
CA TYR A 415 -4.51 16.09 -16.08
C TYR A 415 -5.56 16.47 -15.05
N LEU A 416 -5.94 15.53 -14.17
CA LEU A 416 -6.79 15.82 -13.03
C LEU A 416 -6.12 16.84 -12.11
N GLN A 417 -4.84 16.66 -11.75
CA GLN A 417 -4.13 17.61 -10.89
C GLN A 417 -3.92 18.97 -11.57
N HIS A 418 -3.68 19.00 -12.88
CA HIS A 418 -3.68 20.24 -13.65
C HIS A 418 -5.01 20.98 -13.51
N PHE A 419 -6.15 20.29 -13.67
CA PHE A 419 -7.45 20.93 -13.50
C PHE A 419 -7.71 21.30 -12.02
N LEU A 420 -7.53 20.40 -11.08
CA LEU A 420 -7.96 20.59 -9.71
C LEU A 420 -7.08 21.60 -8.97
N ARG A 421 -5.76 21.47 -9.13
CA ARG A 421 -4.75 22.20 -8.36
C ARG A 421 -4.00 23.25 -9.16
N GLY A 422 -4.07 23.21 -10.50
CA GLY A 422 -3.31 24.13 -11.36
C GLY A 422 -1.84 23.74 -11.49
N GLU A 423 -1.52 22.47 -11.24
CA GLU A 423 -0.17 21.93 -11.43
C GLU A 423 0.22 21.96 -12.92
N SER A 424 1.49 22.26 -13.19
CA SER A 424 1.98 22.35 -14.57
C SER A 424 2.21 20.95 -15.14
N VAL A 425 1.63 20.66 -16.30
CA VAL A 425 1.89 19.42 -17.04
C VAL A 425 3.16 19.60 -17.86
N LEU A 426 4.22 18.86 -17.53
CA LEU A 426 5.46 18.90 -18.29
C LEU A 426 5.70 17.54 -18.94
N GLU A 427 5.91 17.54 -20.25
CA GLU A 427 6.34 16.35 -20.97
C GLU A 427 7.67 15.83 -20.40
N ILE A 428 7.80 14.52 -20.34
CA ILE A 428 8.94 13.86 -19.72
C ILE A 428 10.27 14.15 -20.44
N ASP A 429 10.23 14.36 -21.76
CA ASP A 429 11.38 14.87 -22.53
C ASP A 429 11.91 16.19 -21.97
N TYR A 430 10.99 17.11 -21.63
CA TYR A 430 11.35 18.40 -21.06
C TYR A 430 11.80 18.27 -19.60
N LYS A 431 11.08 17.49 -18.77
CA LYS A 431 11.48 17.19 -17.38
C LYS A 431 12.90 16.61 -17.33
N ALA A 432 13.22 15.66 -18.21
CA ALA A 432 14.53 15.03 -18.33
C ALA A 432 15.64 16.01 -18.72
N GLN A 433 15.41 16.82 -19.77
CA GLN A 433 16.37 17.86 -20.17
C GLN A 433 16.59 18.89 -19.06
N LEU A 434 15.51 19.27 -18.36
CA LEU A 434 15.55 20.24 -17.29
C LEU A 434 16.34 19.72 -16.07
N GLN A 435 16.03 18.52 -15.57
CA GLN A 435 16.78 17.91 -14.47
C GLN A 435 18.25 17.66 -14.84
N LYS A 436 18.51 17.17 -16.05
CA LYS A 436 19.88 16.98 -16.55
C LYS A 436 20.69 18.29 -16.58
N THR A 437 20.01 19.41 -16.81
CA THR A 437 20.61 20.75 -16.78
C THR A 437 20.80 21.26 -15.36
N LEU A 438 19.80 21.11 -14.49
CA LEU A 438 19.77 21.74 -13.17
C LEU A 438 20.52 20.94 -12.09
N LEU A 439 20.38 19.61 -12.05
CA LEU A 439 20.93 18.78 -10.97
C LEU A 439 22.44 18.99 -10.75
N PRO A 440 23.30 19.04 -11.79
CA PRO A 440 24.74 19.26 -11.59
C PRO A 440 25.08 20.61 -10.95
N GLU A 441 24.19 21.59 -11.08
CA GLU A 441 24.40 22.94 -10.56
C GLU A 441 23.84 23.13 -9.14
N ILE A 442 23.00 22.23 -8.64
CA ILE A 442 22.47 22.31 -7.26
C ILE A 442 23.59 22.01 -6.28
N THR A 443 23.88 22.98 -5.40
CA THR A 443 25.00 22.93 -4.45
C THR A 443 24.56 22.43 -3.07
N ALA A 444 25.48 21.89 -2.28
CA ALA A 444 25.15 21.50 -0.90
C ALA A 444 24.66 22.68 -0.04
N ALA A 445 25.17 23.89 -0.30
CA ALA A 445 24.73 25.10 0.38
C ALA A 445 23.27 25.48 0.06
N GLU A 446 22.81 25.23 -1.16
CA GLU A 446 21.41 25.45 -1.55
C GLU A 446 20.48 24.45 -0.87
N VAL A 447 20.83 23.17 -0.87
CA VAL A 447 20.07 22.11 -0.20
C VAL A 447 20.01 22.35 1.31
N THR A 448 21.13 22.75 1.92
CA THR A 448 21.22 23.03 3.36
C THR A 448 20.25 24.12 3.82
N LYS A 449 19.94 25.12 2.98
CA LYS A 449 19.00 26.20 3.34
C LYS A 449 17.59 25.70 3.64
N ILE A 450 17.20 24.52 3.15
CA ILE A 450 15.90 23.93 3.43
C ILE A 450 15.74 23.61 4.93
N ALA A 451 16.84 23.40 5.67
CA ALA A 451 16.84 23.19 7.12
C ALA A 451 16.26 24.37 7.92
N GLU A 452 16.24 25.58 7.36
CA GLU A 452 15.64 26.78 7.97
C GLU A 452 14.12 26.66 8.11
N PHE A 453 13.48 25.81 7.31
CA PHE A 453 12.05 25.58 7.39
C PHE A 453 11.64 24.69 8.57
N TYR A 454 12.58 23.97 9.18
CA TYR A 454 12.37 23.13 10.37
C TYR A 454 12.52 23.89 11.70
N LEU A 455 12.48 25.22 11.69
CA LEU A 455 12.51 26.02 12.91
C LEU A 455 11.15 26.04 13.62
N SER A 456 11.18 26.13 14.95
CA SER A 456 10.00 26.18 15.82
C SER A 456 9.03 27.32 15.47
N LYS A 457 9.55 28.43 14.94
CA LYS A 457 8.80 29.61 14.47
C LYS A 457 7.97 29.39 13.20
N ASN A 458 8.17 28.29 12.46
CA ASN A 458 7.49 28.03 11.18
C ASN A 458 6.23 27.17 11.36
N SER A 459 5.31 27.59 12.22
CA SER A 459 4.07 26.85 12.50
C SER A 459 4.31 25.37 12.84
N CYS A 460 5.28 25.13 13.71
CA CYS A 460 5.73 23.79 14.10
C CYS A 460 4.77 23.11 15.07
N VAL A 461 4.42 21.85 14.79
CA VAL A 461 3.64 20.98 15.67
C VAL A 461 4.49 19.75 15.99
N ILE A 462 4.75 19.52 17.27
CA ILE A 462 5.48 18.35 17.75
C ILE A 462 4.50 17.46 18.49
N LYS A 463 4.26 16.27 17.97
CA LYS A 463 3.42 15.26 18.63
C LYS A 463 4.22 14.04 19.02
N THR A 464 3.76 13.39 20.09
CA THR A 464 4.18 12.05 20.44
C THR A 464 2.99 11.12 20.52
N VAL A 465 3.24 9.87 20.20
CA VAL A 465 2.31 8.76 20.41
C VAL A 465 3.00 7.78 21.33
N GLU A 466 2.33 7.42 22.43
CA GLU A 466 2.80 6.38 23.34
C GLU A 466 1.63 5.47 23.74
N PRO A 467 1.86 4.18 23.97
CA PRO A 467 0.83 3.28 24.51
C PRO A 467 0.26 3.71 25.86
N ARG A 468 1.05 4.50 26.62
CA ARG A 468 0.67 5.03 27.94
C ARG A 468 1.26 6.41 28.09
N ALA A 469 0.50 7.33 28.67
CA ALA A 469 0.97 8.67 28.97
C ALA A 469 2.21 8.62 29.87
N ARG A 470 3.36 9.06 29.34
CA ARG A 470 4.61 9.22 30.11
C ARG A 470 5.27 10.55 29.83
N VAL A 471 5.27 10.96 28.58
CA VAL A 471 5.78 12.27 28.14
C VAL A 471 4.70 13.34 28.27
N THR A 472 5.11 14.52 28.71
CA THR A 472 4.26 15.72 28.79
C THR A 472 4.68 16.76 27.73
N PRO A 473 3.78 17.68 27.34
CA PRO A 473 4.13 18.81 26.50
C PRO A 473 5.32 19.63 27.04
N GLU A 474 5.44 19.76 28.36
CA GLU A 474 6.55 20.45 29.03
C GLU A 474 7.90 19.75 28.79
N ASP A 475 7.91 18.42 28.78
CA ASP A 475 9.13 17.64 28.48
C ASP A 475 9.58 17.86 27.03
N LEU A 476 8.65 17.85 26.07
CA LEU A 476 8.94 18.13 24.65
C LEU A 476 9.50 19.55 24.47
N LYS A 477 8.90 20.51 25.17
CA LYS A 477 9.35 21.90 25.17
C LYS A 477 10.76 22.03 25.76
N ALA A 478 11.07 21.30 26.83
CA ALA A 478 12.40 21.26 27.43
C ALA A 478 13.45 20.68 26.47
N VAL A 479 13.11 19.60 25.74
CA VAL A 479 14.00 19.03 24.70
C VAL A 479 14.25 20.04 23.57
N LEU A 480 13.21 20.68 23.07
CA LEU A 480 13.35 21.70 22.02
C LEU A 480 14.32 22.81 22.45
N TYR A 481 14.12 23.40 23.62
CA TYR A 481 14.99 24.47 24.11
C TYR A 481 16.40 24.01 24.45
N LYS A 482 16.57 22.76 24.89
CA LYS A 482 17.89 22.17 25.08
C LYS A 482 18.66 22.14 23.76
N VAL A 483 18.03 21.68 22.68
CA VAL A 483 18.67 21.60 21.36
C VAL A 483 18.92 23.00 20.78
N GLU A 484 17.96 23.92 20.89
CA GLU A 484 18.17 25.31 20.47
C GLU A 484 19.34 25.97 21.23
N ALA A 485 19.51 25.66 22.52
CA ALA A 485 20.65 26.16 23.29
C ALA A 485 21.99 25.55 22.85
N LEU A 486 22.02 24.26 22.51
CA LEU A 486 23.21 23.59 21.98
C LEU A 486 23.60 24.16 20.61
N GLU A 487 22.61 24.38 19.74
CA GLU A 487 22.79 24.97 18.43
C GLU A 487 23.37 26.40 18.53
N ASN A 488 22.77 27.24 19.38
CA ASN A 488 23.21 28.62 19.60
C ASN A 488 24.65 28.71 20.14
N LYS A 489 25.06 27.73 20.96
CA LYS A 489 26.44 27.63 21.50
C LYS A 489 27.41 26.96 20.52
N ARG A 490 26.92 26.35 19.45
CA ARG A 490 27.68 25.49 18.54
C ARG A 490 28.34 24.30 19.25
N ASP A 491 27.63 23.74 20.23
CA ASP A 491 28.07 22.58 21.04
C ASP A 491 27.63 21.24 20.41
N ILE A 492 27.22 21.23 19.13
CA ILE A 492 26.87 20.03 18.37
C ILE A 492 28.08 19.68 17.48
N PRO A 493 28.64 18.46 17.54
CA PRO A 493 29.76 18.09 16.68
C PRO A 493 29.33 17.97 15.21
N PRO A 494 30.28 18.17 14.27
CA PRO A 494 30.03 17.95 12.84
C PRO A 494 29.68 16.48 12.56
N TRP A 495 29.09 16.24 11.40
CA TRP A 495 28.79 14.89 10.93
C TRP A 495 30.08 14.09 10.70
N ASP A 496 30.10 12.84 11.18
CA ASP A 496 31.21 11.91 10.94
C ASP A 496 30.92 11.09 9.69
N GLU A 497 31.78 11.19 8.68
CA GLU A 497 31.54 10.61 7.36
C GLU A 497 32.18 9.23 7.24
N GLU A 498 31.36 8.20 7.06
CA GLU A 498 31.85 6.84 6.83
C GLU A 498 32.50 6.70 5.45
N LEU A 499 33.58 5.91 5.38
CA LEU A 499 34.18 5.51 4.10
C LEU A 499 33.27 4.48 3.42
N ILE A 500 32.98 4.69 2.14
CA ILE A 500 32.16 3.76 1.34
C ILE A 500 33.13 3.05 0.38
N PRO A 501 33.12 1.71 0.31
CA PRO A 501 33.92 0.98 -0.67
C PRO A 501 33.54 1.35 -2.11
N ASP A 502 34.52 1.38 -3.01
CA ASP A 502 34.29 1.71 -4.42
C ASP A 502 33.61 0.57 -5.20
N GLU A 503 33.79 -0.69 -4.76
CA GLU A 503 33.31 -1.89 -5.47
C GLU A 503 32.44 -2.78 -4.56
N ILE A 504 31.37 -3.36 -5.12
CA ILE A 504 30.49 -4.32 -4.40
C ILE A 504 31.21 -5.64 -4.13
N ILE A 505 32.10 -6.04 -5.05
CA ILE A 505 32.83 -7.31 -5.00
C ILE A 505 34.34 -7.06 -5.07
N ASP A 506 35.10 -7.52 -4.08
CA ASP A 506 36.55 -7.32 -4.04
C ASP A 506 37.31 -8.15 -5.10
N LYS A 507 36.72 -9.28 -5.51
CA LYS A 507 37.34 -10.22 -6.44
C LYS A 507 36.36 -10.67 -7.50
N MET A 508 36.64 -10.28 -8.74
CA MET A 508 35.87 -10.69 -9.90
C MET A 508 35.82 -12.23 -10.04
N PRO A 509 34.62 -12.85 -10.13
CA PRO A 509 34.51 -14.29 -10.30
C PRO A 509 35.01 -14.73 -11.69
N THR A 510 35.51 -15.95 -11.79
CA THR A 510 35.78 -16.58 -13.09
C THR A 510 34.45 -17.00 -13.70
N ALA A 511 34.21 -16.65 -14.95
CA ALA A 511 32.98 -17.03 -15.64
C ALA A 511 32.85 -18.56 -15.74
N GLY A 512 31.64 -19.05 -15.45
CA GLY A 512 31.25 -20.42 -15.71
C GLY A 512 31.02 -20.70 -17.19
N SER A 513 30.45 -21.86 -17.49
CA SER A 513 30.12 -22.28 -18.86
C SER A 513 28.71 -22.83 -18.96
N ILE A 514 28.16 -22.77 -20.17
CA ILE A 514 26.85 -23.35 -20.49
C ILE A 514 27.06 -24.84 -20.75
N VAL A 515 26.37 -25.69 -19.99
CA VAL A 515 26.31 -27.14 -20.21
C VAL A 515 25.29 -27.48 -21.28
N SER A 516 24.11 -26.84 -21.22
CA SER A 516 23.08 -26.97 -22.24
C SER A 516 22.28 -25.68 -22.39
N SER A 517 21.79 -25.43 -23.60
CA SER A 517 20.90 -24.31 -23.92
C SER A 517 19.70 -24.84 -24.71
N THR A 518 18.50 -24.44 -24.30
CA THR A 518 17.24 -24.83 -24.94
C THR A 518 16.38 -23.59 -25.15
N HIS A 519 16.04 -23.30 -26.41
CA HIS A 519 15.14 -22.21 -26.76
C HIS A 519 13.70 -22.74 -26.93
N PHE A 520 12.72 -22.00 -26.38
CA PHE A 520 11.30 -22.32 -26.42
C PHE A 520 10.55 -21.24 -27.21
N PRO A 521 10.38 -21.39 -28.54
CA PRO A 521 9.74 -20.39 -29.39
C PRO A 521 8.29 -20.05 -29.01
N HIS A 522 7.56 -21.03 -28.46
CA HIS A 522 6.12 -20.90 -28.20
C HIS A 522 5.77 -19.80 -27.16
N PHE A 523 6.66 -19.58 -26.19
CA PHE A 523 6.50 -18.51 -25.18
C PHE A 523 7.72 -17.58 -25.13
N GLY A 524 8.64 -17.71 -26.09
CA GLY A 524 9.77 -16.81 -26.30
C GLY A 524 10.77 -16.76 -25.15
N ALA A 525 11.11 -17.92 -24.57
CA ALA A 525 12.10 -18.00 -23.48
C ALA A 525 13.25 -18.95 -23.83
N THR A 526 14.39 -18.79 -23.16
CA THR A 526 15.56 -19.65 -23.32
C THR A 526 16.03 -20.14 -21.95
N GLU A 527 16.18 -21.46 -21.79
CA GLU A 527 16.77 -22.09 -20.61
C GLU A 527 18.26 -22.37 -20.84
N LEU A 528 19.08 -22.00 -19.86
CA LEU A 528 20.49 -22.30 -19.74
C LEU A 528 20.71 -23.18 -18.51
N ILE A 529 21.44 -24.29 -18.68
CA ILE A 529 21.99 -25.06 -17.55
C ILE A 529 23.46 -24.71 -17.44
N LEU A 530 23.85 -24.16 -16.29
CA LEU A 530 25.22 -23.73 -16.03
C LEU A 530 26.08 -24.89 -15.48
N ASN A 531 27.39 -24.77 -15.59
CA ASN A 531 28.37 -25.78 -15.12
C ASN A 531 28.29 -26.07 -13.61
N ASN A 532 27.79 -25.13 -12.81
CA ASN A 532 27.55 -25.33 -11.38
C ASN A 532 26.19 -25.97 -11.06
N GLY A 533 25.37 -26.29 -12.08
CA GLY A 533 24.06 -26.94 -11.94
C GLY A 533 22.87 -25.99 -11.90
N MET A 534 23.10 -24.68 -11.73
CA MET A 534 22.03 -23.69 -11.70
C MET A 534 21.28 -23.66 -13.04
N ARG A 535 19.95 -23.61 -12.98
CA ARG A 535 19.08 -23.43 -14.16
C ARG A 535 18.67 -21.97 -14.25
N VAL A 536 18.93 -21.33 -15.39
CA VAL A 536 18.55 -19.94 -15.63
C VAL A 536 17.68 -19.89 -16.87
N CYS A 537 16.45 -19.41 -16.74
CA CYS A 537 15.53 -19.17 -17.84
C CYS A 537 15.34 -17.68 -18.01
N TYR A 538 15.58 -17.16 -19.20
CA TYR A 538 15.29 -15.76 -19.49
C TYR A 538 14.24 -15.61 -20.58
N LYS A 539 13.41 -14.57 -20.46
CA LYS A 539 12.43 -14.14 -21.46
C LYS A 539 12.60 -12.65 -21.72
N CYS A 540 12.86 -12.31 -22.97
CA CYS A 540 12.92 -10.92 -23.43
C CYS A 540 11.50 -10.39 -23.65
N THR A 541 11.25 -9.16 -23.20
CA THR A 541 9.99 -8.42 -23.36
C THR A 541 10.29 -6.95 -23.67
N ASP A 542 9.28 -6.24 -24.17
CA ASP A 542 9.30 -4.82 -24.54
C ASP A 542 8.19 -4.03 -23.81
N PHE A 543 7.76 -4.54 -22.64
CA PHE A 543 6.67 -3.93 -21.87
C PHE A 543 7.12 -2.69 -21.11
N PHE A 544 8.36 -2.74 -20.61
CA PHE A 544 9.04 -1.70 -19.86
C PHE A 544 10.49 -1.66 -20.35
N ASP A 545 10.95 -0.48 -20.74
CA ASP A 545 12.24 -0.28 -21.40
C ASP A 545 13.42 -0.29 -20.42
N ASP A 546 13.18 -0.02 -19.15
CA ASP A 546 14.15 0.10 -18.06
C ASP A 546 13.90 -0.91 -16.93
N GLN A 547 13.25 -2.06 -17.21
CA GLN A 547 12.99 -3.10 -16.20
C GLN A 547 13.47 -4.50 -16.59
N VAL A 548 14.15 -5.15 -15.65
CA VAL A 548 14.49 -6.58 -15.65
C VAL A 548 14.20 -7.15 -14.26
N LEU A 549 13.27 -8.11 -14.21
CA LEU A 549 12.91 -8.84 -13.01
C LEU A 549 13.67 -10.16 -12.92
N ILE A 550 14.20 -10.48 -11.75
CA ILE A 550 14.91 -11.73 -11.45
C ILE A 550 14.19 -12.44 -10.31
N HIS A 551 13.96 -13.75 -10.44
CA HIS A 551 13.44 -14.56 -9.35
C HIS A 551 14.10 -15.94 -9.33
N GLY A 552 14.82 -16.24 -8.25
CA GLY A 552 15.41 -17.54 -8.00
C GLY A 552 14.67 -18.30 -6.91
N TYR A 553 14.47 -19.59 -7.11
CA TYR A 553 14.00 -20.47 -6.03
C TYR A 553 14.66 -21.84 -6.05
N THR A 554 14.70 -22.47 -4.88
CA THR A 554 14.96 -23.90 -4.70
C THR A 554 14.00 -24.47 -3.66
N TYR A 555 13.79 -25.79 -3.69
CA TYR A 555 12.92 -26.48 -2.75
C TYR A 555 13.62 -26.75 -1.41
N GLY A 556 12.81 -26.94 -0.37
CA GLY A 556 13.25 -27.07 1.01
C GLY A 556 13.33 -25.71 1.69
N GLY A 557 12.81 -25.64 2.90
CA GLY A 557 12.70 -24.42 3.68
C GLY A 557 12.38 -24.76 5.14
N LEU A 558 11.57 -23.92 5.78
CA LEU A 558 11.26 -24.05 7.20
C LEU A 558 10.46 -25.32 7.55
N SER A 559 9.80 -25.98 6.60
CA SER A 559 9.10 -27.26 6.84
C SER A 559 10.04 -28.40 7.25
N GLU A 560 11.31 -28.32 6.84
CA GLU A 560 12.29 -29.37 7.08
C GLU A 560 12.99 -29.25 8.44
N VAL A 561 12.89 -28.06 9.04
CA VAL A 561 13.50 -27.71 10.32
C VAL A 561 12.79 -28.45 11.45
N GLN A 562 13.55 -28.93 12.43
CA GLN A 562 12.98 -29.55 13.63
C GLN A 562 12.23 -28.49 14.45
N GLU A 563 11.11 -28.86 15.07
CA GLU A 563 10.29 -27.93 15.85
C GLU A 563 11.08 -27.15 16.92
N SER A 564 12.05 -27.81 17.58
CA SER A 564 12.92 -27.20 18.59
C SER A 564 13.84 -26.10 18.04
N GLU A 565 14.06 -26.07 16.73
CA GLU A 565 14.95 -25.15 16.02
C GLU A 565 14.20 -24.13 15.17
N PHE A 566 12.90 -24.39 14.93
CA PHE A 566 12.06 -23.63 14.02
C PHE A 566 12.10 -22.12 14.31
N LEU A 567 12.00 -21.74 15.58
CA LEU A 567 11.99 -20.33 15.97
C LEU A 567 13.28 -19.61 15.52
N SER A 568 14.46 -20.18 15.80
CA SER A 568 15.74 -19.61 15.39
C SER A 568 15.85 -19.53 13.87
N CYS A 569 15.51 -20.59 13.16
CA CYS A 569 15.58 -20.64 11.70
C CYS A 569 14.56 -19.70 11.02
N SER A 570 13.37 -19.51 11.62
CA SER A 570 12.35 -18.59 11.09
C SER A 570 12.77 -17.12 11.12
N MET A 571 13.69 -16.77 12.02
CA MET A 571 14.27 -15.43 12.13
C MET A 571 15.57 -15.24 11.33
N SER A 572 16.00 -16.28 10.59
CA SER A 572 17.27 -16.28 9.84
C SER A 572 17.40 -15.12 8.86
N SER A 573 16.41 -14.89 7.99
CA SER A 573 16.43 -13.78 7.02
C SER A 573 16.47 -12.41 7.69
N LEU A 574 15.75 -12.24 8.80
CA LEU A 574 15.70 -10.97 9.52
C LEU A 574 17.06 -10.63 10.16
N ILE A 575 17.66 -11.60 10.85
CA ILE A 575 18.97 -11.42 11.49
C ILE A 575 20.07 -11.24 10.45
N ALA A 576 20.09 -12.09 9.42
CA ALA A 576 21.10 -12.02 8.36
C ALA A 576 21.02 -10.70 7.60
N GLY A 577 19.82 -10.21 7.32
CA GLY A 577 19.57 -8.93 6.64
C GLY A 577 20.24 -7.75 7.35
N GLU A 578 20.16 -7.70 8.67
CA GLU A 578 20.77 -6.64 9.49
C GLU A 578 22.30 -6.74 9.59
N ILE A 579 22.86 -7.93 9.41
CA ILE A 579 24.32 -8.14 9.37
C ILE A 579 24.89 -7.66 8.03
N GLY A 580 24.18 -7.90 6.92
CA GLY A 580 24.63 -7.57 5.56
C GLY A 580 24.81 -8.80 4.69
N VAL A 581 23.70 -9.34 4.18
CA VAL A 581 23.70 -10.57 3.35
C VAL A 581 24.38 -10.43 1.99
N PHE A 582 24.61 -9.20 1.55
CA PHE A 582 25.25 -8.89 0.26
C PHE A 582 26.70 -8.41 0.42
N GLY A 583 27.35 -8.79 1.53
CA GLY A 583 28.76 -8.52 1.80
C GLY A 583 29.04 -7.18 2.51
N HIS A 584 28.06 -6.27 2.54
CA HIS A 584 28.17 -4.94 3.14
C HIS A 584 27.03 -4.70 4.12
N LYS A 585 27.27 -3.84 5.13
CA LYS A 585 26.22 -3.37 6.04
C LYS A 585 25.11 -2.66 5.24
N PRO A 586 23.83 -2.75 5.65
CA PRO A 586 22.72 -2.10 4.93
C PRO A 586 22.92 -0.60 4.67
N SER A 587 23.48 0.15 5.63
CA SER A 587 23.78 1.58 5.48
C SER A 587 24.82 1.87 4.41
N THR A 588 25.89 1.08 4.36
CA THR A 588 26.94 1.22 3.35
C THR A 588 26.44 0.81 1.97
N LEU A 589 25.67 -0.29 1.89
CA LEU A 589 25.14 -0.80 0.63
C LEU A 589 24.17 0.20 -0.03
N LEU A 590 23.35 0.89 0.76
CA LEU A 590 22.46 1.95 0.26
C LEU A 590 23.26 3.02 -0.49
N ASP A 591 24.37 3.50 0.08
CA ASP A 591 25.19 4.52 -0.55
C ASP A 591 25.93 3.98 -1.79
N MET A 592 26.35 2.71 -1.79
CA MET A 592 27.02 2.06 -2.94
C MET A 592 26.09 1.86 -4.15
N LEU A 593 24.78 1.81 -3.91
CA LEU A 593 23.73 1.67 -4.92
C LEU A 593 23.16 3.03 -5.35
N ALA A 594 23.62 4.15 -4.77
CA ALA A 594 23.17 5.47 -5.18
C ALA A 594 23.40 5.71 -6.68
N GLY A 595 22.34 6.10 -7.39
CA GLY A 595 22.37 6.28 -8.84
C GLY A 595 22.39 4.99 -9.66
N LYS A 596 22.14 3.83 -9.05
CA LYS A 596 21.95 2.54 -9.74
C LYS A 596 20.53 2.04 -9.50
N ARG A 597 19.83 1.63 -10.56
CA ARG A 597 18.52 0.98 -10.47
C ARG A 597 18.73 -0.52 -10.29
N ALA A 598 19.07 -0.96 -9.08
CA ALA A 598 19.21 -2.38 -8.76
C ALA A 598 18.82 -2.68 -7.31
N GLU A 599 17.80 -3.53 -7.14
CA GLU A 599 17.35 -4.04 -5.84
C GLU A 599 17.40 -5.57 -5.85
N VAL A 600 17.86 -6.17 -4.74
CA VAL A 600 17.83 -7.62 -4.53
C VAL A 600 17.38 -7.91 -3.10
N GLY A 601 16.47 -8.88 -2.96
CA GLY A 601 15.94 -9.33 -1.68
C GLY A 601 15.89 -10.85 -1.57
N THR A 602 15.68 -11.35 -0.35
CA THR A 602 15.57 -12.79 -0.06
C THR A 602 14.33 -13.12 0.75
N LYS A 603 13.87 -14.36 0.66
CA LYS A 603 12.76 -14.89 1.47
C LYS A 603 12.94 -16.39 1.69
N VAL A 604 12.83 -16.82 2.94
CA VAL A 604 12.80 -18.25 3.30
C VAL A 604 11.39 -18.60 3.77
N GLY A 605 10.69 -19.40 2.96
CA GLY A 605 9.32 -19.85 3.25
C GLY A 605 9.26 -21.27 3.79
N ALA A 606 8.04 -21.83 3.91
CA ALA A 606 7.82 -23.21 4.32
C ALA A 606 8.59 -24.21 3.45
N TYR A 607 8.36 -24.15 2.14
CA TYR A 607 8.82 -25.18 1.20
C TYR A 607 9.87 -24.70 0.20
N LYS A 608 10.19 -23.40 0.21
CA LYS A 608 11.06 -22.77 -0.78
C LYS A 608 11.96 -21.74 -0.13
N ARG A 609 13.19 -21.67 -0.64
CA ARG A 609 14.14 -20.58 -0.41
C ARG A 609 14.21 -19.77 -1.70
N THR A 610 14.00 -18.47 -1.60
CA THR A 610 13.90 -17.60 -2.78
C THR A 610 14.73 -16.34 -2.64
N PHE A 611 15.18 -15.83 -3.78
CA PHE A 611 15.66 -14.47 -3.93
C PHE A 611 14.91 -13.81 -5.09
N TYR A 612 14.83 -12.49 -5.07
CA TYR A 612 14.19 -11.70 -6.10
C TYR A 612 15.00 -10.43 -6.36
N GLY A 613 14.83 -9.83 -7.53
CA GLY A 613 15.39 -8.52 -7.85
C GLY A 613 14.64 -7.79 -8.95
N ASP A 614 14.75 -6.47 -8.94
CA ASP A 614 14.28 -5.55 -9.98
C ASP A 614 15.45 -4.60 -10.31
N CYS A 615 15.79 -4.48 -11.58
CA CYS A 615 16.88 -3.63 -12.01
C CYS A 615 16.68 -3.05 -13.42
N SER A 616 17.41 -1.99 -13.76
CA SER A 616 17.55 -1.54 -15.14
C SER A 616 18.35 -2.56 -15.96
N PRO A 617 18.18 -2.62 -17.29
CA PRO A 617 19.06 -3.39 -18.16
C PRO A 617 20.54 -2.97 -18.05
N ALA A 618 20.80 -1.71 -17.72
CA ALA A 618 22.14 -1.17 -17.52
C ALA A 618 22.77 -1.62 -16.20
N ASP A 619 21.98 -1.75 -15.14
CA ASP A 619 22.40 -2.17 -13.80
C ASP A 619 22.20 -3.66 -13.53
N LEU A 620 21.87 -4.45 -14.55
CA LEU A 620 21.79 -5.91 -14.45
C LEU A 620 23.08 -6.52 -13.88
N GLU A 621 24.24 -5.98 -14.24
CA GLU A 621 25.53 -6.39 -13.67
C GLU A 621 25.57 -6.16 -12.15
N THR A 622 25.11 -5.00 -11.66
CA THR A 622 25.01 -4.67 -10.23
C THR A 622 24.10 -5.65 -9.50
N ALA A 623 22.90 -5.91 -10.04
CA ALA A 623 21.97 -6.89 -9.43
C ALA A 623 22.58 -8.30 -9.37
N LEU A 624 23.30 -8.71 -10.43
CA LEU A 624 23.99 -10.00 -10.47
C LEU A 624 25.20 -10.05 -9.52
N GLN A 625 25.89 -8.94 -9.26
CA GLN A 625 26.94 -8.85 -8.22
C GLN A 625 26.36 -9.04 -6.81
N LEU A 626 25.21 -8.43 -6.51
CA LEU A 626 24.51 -8.64 -5.23
C LEU A 626 24.09 -10.09 -5.07
N LEU A 627 23.54 -10.69 -6.13
CA LEU A 627 23.22 -12.12 -6.14
C LEU A 627 24.47 -12.98 -5.99
N TYR A 628 25.60 -12.64 -6.62
CA TYR A 628 26.86 -13.35 -6.36
C TYR A 628 27.26 -13.26 -4.88
N GLN A 629 27.19 -12.07 -4.29
CA GLN A 629 27.50 -11.85 -2.87
C GLN A 629 26.60 -12.67 -1.94
N LEU A 630 25.31 -12.81 -2.25
CA LEU A 630 24.38 -13.65 -1.49
C LEU A 630 24.85 -15.11 -1.36
N PHE A 631 25.51 -15.66 -2.39
CA PHE A 631 25.98 -17.05 -2.40
C PHE A 631 27.35 -17.24 -1.74
N VAL A 632 28.20 -16.20 -1.71
CA VAL A 632 29.59 -16.31 -1.21
C VAL A 632 29.81 -15.69 0.16
N THR A 633 28.95 -14.74 0.56
CA THR A 633 28.99 -14.12 1.88
C THR A 633 28.55 -15.12 2.94
N THR A 634 29.26 -15.12 4.08
CA THR A 634 28.90 -15.88 5.27
C THR A 634 28.55 -14.89 6.35
N VAL A 635 27.30 -14.90 6.83
CA VAL A 635 26.89 -13.99 7.91
C VAL A 635 27.29 -14.55 9.27
N GLN A 636 27.80 -13.69 10.15
CA GLN A 636 28.15 -14.05 11.52
C GLN A 636 27.45 -13.09 12.48
N PRO A 637 26.84 -13.59 13.57
CA PRO A 637 26.08 -12.75 14.47
C PRO A 637 27.01 -11.85 15.30
N GLY A 638 27.03 -10.56 14.99
CA GLY A 638 27.60 -9.53 15.86
C GLY A 638 26.67 -9.22 17.03
N GLU A 639 27.23 -8.88 18.20
CA GLU A 639 26.42 -8.57 19.39
C GLU A 639 25.50 -7.37 19.18
N GLU A 640 25.94 -6.39 18.40
CA GLU A 640 25.22 -5.13 18.17
C GLU A 640 24.04 -5.32 17.22
N GLU A 641 24.30 -5.92 16.06
CA GLU A 641 23.29 -6.18 15.03
C GLU A 641 22.19 -7.10 15.56
N VAL A 642 22.58 -8.15 16.31
CA VAL A 642 21.62 -9.06 16.94
C VAL A 642 20.80 -8.35 18.02
N ARG A 643 21.42 -7.52 18.86
CA ARG A 643 20.67 -6.78 19.89
C ARG A 643 19.65 -5.85 19.25
N LEU A 644 20.04 -5.12 18.20
CA LEU A 644 19.17 -4.19 17.48
C LEU A 644 17.96 -4.91 16.89
N VAL A 645 18.19 -5.95 16.09
CA VAL A 645 17.12 -6.67 15.40
C VAL A 645 16.16 -7.36 16.38
N MET A 646 16.68 -7.93 17.48
CA MET A 646 15.86 -8.53 18.53
C MET A 646 15.02 -7.49 19.27
N GLN A 647 15.58 -6.30 19.51
CA GLN A 647 14.86 -5.21 20.15
C GLN A 647 13.74 -4.68 19.24
N MET A 648 14.01 -4.47 17.95
CA MET A 648 13.01 -4.07 16.96
C MET A 648 11.86 -5.08 16.89
N THR A 649 12.19 -6.37 16.74
CA THR A 649 11.21 -7.46 16.70
C THR A 649 10.36 -7.50 17.98
N LYS A 650 10.98 -7.30 19.14
CA LYS A 650 10.28 -7.29 20.42
C LYS A 650 9.27 -6.16 20.54
N GLU A 651 9.61 -4.97 20.06
CA GLU A 651 8.71 -3.82 20.09
C GLU A 651 7.56 -3.99 19.08
N GLU A 652 7.83 -4.59 17.91
CA GLU A 652 6.80 -4.97 16.94
C GLU A 652 5.82 -6.01 17.51
N ILE A 653 6.31 -7.07 18.17
CA ILE A 653 5.43 -8.07 18.80
C ILE A 653 4.56 -7.43 19.89
N LYS A 654 5.12 -6.56 20.74
CA LYS A 654 4.32 -5.86 21.75
C LYS A 654 3.27 -4.95 21.14
N ALA A 655 3.57 -4.32 20.01
CA ALA A 655 2.63 -3.51 19.26
C ALA A 655 1.46 -4.36 18.75
N GLN A 656 1.78 -5.47 18.11
CA GLN A 656 0.82 -6.49 17.67
C GLN A 656 -0.04 -7.03 18.84
N GLU A 657 0.55 -7.27 20.01
CA GLU A 657 -0.20 -7.73 21.20
C GLU A 657 -1.21 -6.68 21.75
N ARG A 658 -1.00 -5.39 21.49
CA ARG A 658 -1.92 -4.30 21.89
C ARG A 658 -3.06 -4.12 20.90
N ASP A 659 -2.83 -4.41 19.63
CA ASP A 659 -3.82 -4.28 18.57
C ASP A 659 -4.92 -5.36 18.68
N PRO A 660 -6.20 -4.97 18.86
CA PRO A 660 -7.32 -5.91 18.91
C PRO A 660 -7.43 -6.79 17.65
N PHE A 661 -7.10 -6.26 16.47
CA PHE A 661 -7.21 -6.97 15.19
C PHE A 661 -6.15 -8.06 15.07
N THR A 662 -4.91 -7.79 15.47
CA THR A 662 -3.86 -8.81 15.51
C THR A 662 -4.21 -9.94 16.47
N ALA A 663 -4.75 -9.64 17.65
CA ALA A 663 -5.20 -10.67 18.58
C ALA A 663 -6.35 -11.52 18.02
N TYR A 664 -7.23 -10.91 17.22
CA TYR A 664 -8.28 -11.60 16.47
C TYR A 664 -7.71 -12.48 15.37
N ALA A 665 -6.86 -11.96 14.49
CA ALA A 665 -6.24 -12.71 13.40
C ALA A 665 -5.42 -13.91 13.91
N ASN A 666 -4.67 -13.72 15.00
CA ASN A 666 -3.96 -14.80 15.68
C ASN A 666 -4.92 -15.86 16.22
N ARG A 667 -6.07 -15.45 16.78
CA ARG A 667 -7.07 -16.40 17.27
C ARG A 667 -7.73 -17.18 16.14
N VAL A 668 -8.03 -16.55 14.99
CA VAL A 668 -8.53 -17.29 13.82
C VAL A 668 -7.49 -18.31 13.36
N ARG A 669 -6.21 -17.90 13.26
CA ARG A 669 -5.11 -18.79 12.88
C ARG A 669 -4.98 -19.98 13.83
N GLU A 670 -5.07 -19.76 15.14
CA GLU A 670 -5.07 -20.82 16.16
C GLU A 670 -6.26 -21.79 16.02
N LEU A 671 -7.46 -21.27 15.73
CA LEU A 671 -8.65 -22.10 15.53
C LEU A 671 -8.54 -22.95 14.26
N ASN A 672 -8.11 -22.35 13.15
CA ASN A 672 -8.06 -22.99 11.84
C ASN A 672 -6.89 -23.96 11.69
N TYR A 673 -5.75 -23.72 12.36
CA TYR A 673 -4.54 -24.53 12.18
C TYR A 673 -4.08 -25.23 13.47
N GLY A 674 -4.81 -25.07 14.58
CA GLY A 674 -4.55 -25.73 15.85
C GLY A 674 -3.21 -25.35 16.47
N ASN A 675 -2.61 -26.30 17.20
CA ASN A 675 -1.32 -26.13 17.89
C ASN A 675 -0.10 -26.28 16.95
N SER A 676 -0.24 -25.96 15.66
CA SER A 676 0.88 -26.02 14.72
C SER A 676 2.00 -25.09 15.14
N TYR A 677 3.21 -25.62 15.35
CA TYR A 677 4.38 -24.77 15.67
C TYR A 677 4.66 -23.74 14.57
N TYR A 678 4.24 -24.02 13.34
CA TYR A 678 4.47 -23.17 12.17
C TYR A 678 3.55 -21.94 12.14
N PHE A 679 2.28 -22.13 12.51
CA PHE A 679 1.27 -21.08 12.47
C PHE A 679 1.10 -20.37 13.81
N LYS A 680 1.74 -20.86 14.87
CA LYS A 680 1.70 -20.22 16.18
C LYS A 680 2.39 -18.84 16.13
N PRO A 681 1.74 -17.76 16.61
CA PRO A 681 2.38 -16.45 16.67
C PRO A 681 3.59 -16.47 17.62
N VAL A 682 4.66 -15.78 17.24
CA VAL A 682 5.86 -15.59 18.08
C VAL A 682 5.54 -14.57 19.17
N THR A 683 5.83 -14.91 20.42
CA THR A 683 5.63 -14.00 21.56
C THR A 683 6.95 -13.32 21.96
N ALA A 684 6.87 -12.21 22.69
CA ALA A 684 8.05 -11.52 23.20
C ALA A 684 8.91 -12.40 24.14
N ARG A 685 8.33 -13.44 24.74
CA ARG A 685 9.06 -14.43 25.56
C ARG A 685 9.81 -15.45 24.73
N ASP A 686 9.31 -15.76 23.54
CA ASP A 686 9.93 -16.73 22.64
C ASP A 686 11.24 -16.18 22.08
N LEU A 687 11.38 -14.87 21.89
CA LEU A 687 12.62 -14.23 21.42
C LEU A 687 13.86 -14.61 22.27
N ASN A 688 13.69 -14.88 23.57
CA ASN A 688 14.80 -15.31 24.44
C ASN A 688 15.33 -16.72 24.12
N LYS A 689 14.59 -17.50 23.32
CA LYS A 689 14.97 -18.85 22.89
C LYS A 689 15.64 -18.86 21.52
N VAL A 690 15.71 -17.71 20.85
CA VAL A 690 16.36 -17.59 19.54
C VAL A 690 17.86 -17.75 19.72
N ASP A 691 18.44 -18.63 18.90
CA ASP A 691 19.88 -18.78 18.76
C ASP A 691 20.34 -18.07 17.48
N PRO A 692 20.99 -16.89 17.59
CA PRO A 692 21.42 -16.11 16.43
C PRO A 692 22.46 -16.83 15.57
N LYS A 693 23.34 -17.64 16.18
CA LYS A 693 24.36 -18.40 15.43
C LYS A 693 23.68 -19.42 14.53
N LYS A 694 22.74 -20.16 15.09
CA LYS A 694 21.94 -21.11 14.34
C LYS A 694 21.12 -20.46 13.23
N ALA A 695 20.57 -19.28 13.49
CA ALA A 695 19.82 -18.52 12.50
C ALA A 695 20.72 -18.12 11.31
N CYS A 696 21.93 -17.61 11.58
CA CYS A 696 22.93 -17.30 10.55
C CYS A 696 23.41 -18.55 9.79
N GLU A 697 23.74 -19.64 10.50
CA GLU A 697 24.14 -20.91 9.88
C GLU A 697 23.05 -21.46 8.96
N TYR A 698 21.78 -21.40 9.39
CA TYR A 698 20.65 -21.81 8.57
C TYR A 698 20.49 -20.91 7.34
N PHE A 699 20.63 -19.59 7.50
CA PHE A 699 20.57 -18.64 6.37
C PHE A 699 21.67 -18.94 5.34
N ASP A 700 22.92 -19.09 5.76
CA ASP A 700 24.05 -19.37 4.85
C ASP A 700 23.80 -20.69 4.09
N ASN A 701 23.35 -21.73 4.80
CA ASN A 701 23.02 -23.01 4.17
C ASN A 701 21.85 -22.91 3.18
N CYS A 702 20.96 -21.93 3.34
CA CYS A 702 19.86 -21.71 2.40
C CYS A 702 20.36 -21.31 1.00
N PHE A 703 21.45 -20.53 0.91
CA PHE A 703 21.86 -19.89 -0.34
C PHE A 703 23.25 -20.32 -0.84
N ARG A 704 24.10 -20.96 -0.04
CA ARG A 704 25.47 -21.35 -0.46
C ARG A 704 25.56 -22.30 -1.66
N ASP A 705 24.55 -23.12 -1.92
CA ASP A 705 24.59 -24.14 -2.97
C ASP A 705 23.77 -23.70 -4.22
N PRO A 706 24.43 -23.31 -5.33
CA PRO A 706 23.73 -22.88 -6.55
C PRO A 706 23.09 -24.02 -7.33
N SER A 707 23.48 -25.27 -7.09
CA SER A 707 23.22 -26.38 -8.00
C SER A 707 21.76 -26.81 -8.08
N SER A 708 20.95 -26.42 -7.10
CA SER A 708 19.52 -26.71 -7.04
C SER A 708 18.63 -25.53 -7.42
N PHE A 709 19.21 -24.35 -7.65
CA PHE A 709 18.43 -23.15 -7.94
C PHE A 709 17.91 -23.13 -9.38
N THR A 710 16.65 -22.72 -9.50
CA THR A 710 16.00 -22.34 -10.75
C THR A 710 15.74 -20.84 -10.70
N VAL A 711 16.28 -20.12 -11.70
CA VAL A 711 16.20 -18.67 -11.81
C VAL A 711 15.41 -18.32 -13.07
N ALA A 712 14.40 -17.46 -12.93
CA ALA A 712 13.69 -16.85 -14.04
C ALA A 712 14.08 -15.37 -14.13
N ILE A 713 14.39 -14.89 -15.34
CA ILE A 713 14.75 -13.49 -15.62
C ILE A 713 13.83 -12.98 -16.75
N VAL A 714 13.06 -11.93 -16.49
CA VAL A 714 12.06 -11.41 -17.44
C VAL A 714 12.17 -9.90 -17.55
N GLY A 715 12.25 -9.36 -18.75
CA GLY A 715 12.32 -7.91 -18.97
C GLY A 715 13.00 -7.52 -20.28
N ASN A 716 13.41 -6.26 -20.37
CA ASN A 716 14.20 -5.75 -21.50
C ASN A 716 15.64 -6.27 -21.42
N ILE A 717 15.88 -7.43 -22.01
CA ILE A 717 17.15 -8.16 -21.93
C ILE A 717 17.76 -8.24 -23.32
N GLU A 718 19.00 -7.77 -23.48
CA GLU A 718 19.82 -8.04 -24.65
C GLU A 718 20.70 -9.28 -24.39
N PRO A 719 20.39 -10.47 -24.97
CA PRO A 719 21.08 -11.71 -24.59
C PRO A 719 22.58 -11.68 -24.83
N ALA A 720 23.05 -10.93 -25.84
CA ALA A 720 24.47 -10.78 -26.13
C ALA A 720 25.27 -10.11 -24.99
N LYS A 721 24.61 -9.30 -24.15
CA LYS A 721 25.20 -8.66 -22.96
C LYS A 721 24.86 -9.43 -21.68
N ALA A 722 23.60 -9.84 -21.53
CA ALA A 722 23.12 -10.48 -20.32
C ALA A 722 23.71 -11.88 -20.08
N VAL A 723 23.86 -12.70 -21.14
CA VAL A 723 24.38 -14.07 -20.98
C VAL A 723 25.82 -14.08 -20.46
N PRO A 724 26.77 -13.28 -20.98
CA PRO A 724 28.10 -13.14 -20.38
C PRO A 724 28.08 -12.78 -18.89
N LEU A 725 27.20 -11.86 -18.46
CA LEU A 725 27.05 -11.47 -17.06
C LEU A 725 26.47 -12.61 -16.21
N ILE A 726 25.46 -13.32 -16.72
CA ILE A 726 24.90 -14.53 -16.07
C ILE A 726 26.00 -15.58 -15.88
N LEU A 727 26.83 -15.84 -16.89
CA LEU A 727 27.94 -16.79 -16.77
C LEU A 727 29.00 -16.32 -15.78
N ARG A 728 29.29 -15.02 -15.75
CA ARG A 728 30.24 -14.41 -14.81
C ARG A 728 29.78 -14.58 -13.37
N TYR A 729 28.58 -14.11 -13.05
CA TYR A 729 28.12 -13.93 -11.67
C TYR A 729 27.29 -15.08 -11.14
N LEU A 730 26.44 -15.71 -11.96
CA LEU A 730 25.69 -16.90 -11.54
C LEU A 730 26.46 -18.19 -11.86
N GLY A 731 27.09 -18.27 -13.03
CA GLY A 731 27.91 -19.42 -13.43
C GLY A 731 29.26 -19.49 -12.69
N GLY A 732 29.77 -18.35 -12.23
CA GLY A 732 31.02 -18.26 -11.46
C GLY A 732 30.89 -18.63 -9.97
N ILE A 733 29.66 -18.89 -9.49
CA ILE A 733 29.44 -19.38 -8.12
C ILE A 733 29.95 -20.81 -8.03
N SER A 734 30.86 -21.03 -7.08
CA SER A 734 31.44 -22.35 -6.85
C SER A 734 30.38 -23.30 -6.29
N LYS A 735 30.27 -24.48 -6.90
CA LYS A 735 29.43 -25.56 -6.39
C LYS A 735 30.16 -26.29 -5.25
N PRO A 736 29.51 -26.57 -4.11
CA PRO A 736 30.11 -27.39 -3.06
C PRO A 736 30.32 -28.85 -3.52
N GLU A 737 31.32 -29.54 -2.96
CA GLU A 737 31.61 -30.95 -3.31
C GLU A 737 30.43 -31.88 -3.02
N LYS A 738 29.69 -31.58 -1.96
CA LYS A 738 28.46 -32.26 -1.57
C LYS A 738 27.33 -31.23 -1.46
N PRO A 739 26.11 -31.56 -1.92
CA PRO A 739 24.96 -30.72 -1.71
C PRO A 739 24.75 -30.39 -0.22
N ILE A 740 24.44 -29.13 0.10
CA ILE A 740 24.28 -28.67 1.50
C ILE A 740 22.87 -28.98 2.02
N MET A 741 21.86 -28.69 1.21
CA MET A 741 20.44 -28.82 1.53
C MET A 741 19.73 -29.53 0.37
N GLU A 742 20.08 -30.80 0.16
CA GLU A 742 19.49 -31.64 -0.88
C GLU A 742 18.13 -32.17 -0.42
N TYR A 743 17.09 -31.53 -0.92
CA TYR A 743 15.72 -31.93 -0.65
C TYR A 743 15.05 -32.40 -1.93
N GLN A 744 14.47 -33.59 -1.87
CA GLN A 744 13.54 -34.03 -2.89
C GLN A 744 12.16 -33.44 -2.61
N ARG A 745 11.61 -32.73 -3.60
CA ARG A 745 10.32 -32.05 -3.49
C ARG A 745 9.21 -32.96 -2.95
N ASP A 746 9.08 -34.17 -3.50
CA ASP A 746 8.00 -35.11 -3.12
C ASP A 746 8.22 -35.79 -1.76
N GLU A 747 9.36 -35.53 -1.11
CA GLU A 747 9.72 -36.05 0.22
C GLU A 747 9.70 -34.96 1.30
N LEU A 748 9.41 -33.70 0.95
CA LEU A 748 9.28 -32.62 1.92
C LEU A 748 8.26 -32.98 3.03
N LYS A 749 8.47 -32.47 4.22
CA LYS A 749 7.56 -32.65 5.35
C LYS A 749 6.36 -31.72 5.18
N ALA A 750 5.15 -32.27 5.26
CA ALA A 750 3.95 -31.44 5.27
C ALA A 750 3.89 -30.60 6.55
N LEU A 751 3.34 -29.37 6.45
CA LEU A 751 3.10 -28.55 7.63
C LEU A 751 2.13 -29.26 8.61
N PRO A 752 2.39 -29.20 9.93
CA PRO A 752 1.62 -29.92 10.93
C PRO A 752 0.40 -29.10 11.34
N PHE A 753 -0.64 -29.07 10.51
CA PHE A 753 -1.90 -28.44 10.85
C PHE A 753 -3.08 -29.33 10.46
N THR A 754 -4.17 -29.19 11.22
CA THR A 754 -5.44 -29.86 11.00
C THR A 754 -6.53 -28.84 11.24
N PHE A 755 -7.44 -28.69 10.26
CA PHE A 755 -8.61 -27.84 10.42
C PHE A 755 -9.60 -28.51 11.40
N PRO A 756 -10.27 -27.75 12.28
CA PRO A 756 -11.18 -28.31 13.27
C PRO A 756 -12.38 -29.01 12.65
N ASP A 757 -12.78 -30.15 13.21
CA ASP A 757 -13.99 -30.85 12.79
C ASP A 757 -15.26 -30.08 13.20
N GLY A 758 -16.18 -29.90 12.24
CA GLY A 758 -17.51 -29.34 12.51
C GLY A 758 -17.56 -27.82 12.49
N VAL A 759 -18.49 -27.24 13.27
CA VAL A 759 -18.74 -25.80 13.29
C VAL A 759 -18.16 -25.17 14.55
N ILE A 760 -17.31 -24.17 14.37
CA ILE A 760 -16.86 -23.29 15.45
C ILE A 760 -17.41 -21.89 15.22
N ARG A 761 -18.20 -21.39 16.16
CA ARG A 761 -18.58 -19.97 16.25
C ARG A 761 -17.92 -19.37 17.47
N GLU A 762 -17.00 -18.44 17.28
CA GLU A 762 -16.27 -17.81 18.40
C GLU A 762 -16.33 -16.28 18.34
N GLU A 763 -16.54 -15.65 19.49
CA GLU A 763 -16.41 -14.21 19.67
C GLU A 763 -15.09 -13.86 20.36
N VAL A 764 -14.21 -13.17 19.64
CA VAL A 764 -12.99 -12.60 20.22
C VAL A 764 -13.32 -11.25 20.80
N ARG A 765 -13.57 -11.21 22.11
CA ARG A 765 -13.86 -9.95 22.82
C ARG A 765 -12.57 -9.24 23.24
N ARG A 766 -12.39 -8.00 22.79
CA ARG A 766 -11.26 -7.14 23.15
C ARG A 766 -11.75 -5.79 23.66
N TYR A 767 -11.02 -5.21 24.60
CA TYR A 767 -11.26 -3.82 24.95
C TYR A 767 -10.85 -2.98 23.73
N MET A 768 -11.78 -2.17 23.27
CA MET A 768 -11.56 -1.23 22.18
C MET A 768 -11.97 0.15 22.64
N VAL A 769 -11.25 1.17 22.21
CA VAL A 769 -11.65 2.56 22.45
C VAL A 769 -12.95 2.86 21.69
N GLU A 770 -13.04 2.42 20.43
CA GLU A 770 -14.19 2.56 19.55
C GLU A 770 -14.82 1.20 19.27
N GLU A 771 -16.15 1.13 19.21
CA GLU A 771 -16.85 -0.14 18.98
C GLU A 771 -16.75 -0.55 17.51
N GLN A 772 -15.95 -1.57 17.22
CA GLN A 772 -15.74 -2.13 15.88
C GLN A 772 -16.03 -3.63 15.88
N CYS A 773 -16.47 -4.17 14.75
CA CYS A 773 -16.63 -5.60 14.55
C CYS A 773 -16.14 -6.03 13.16
N SER A 774 -15.37 -7.12 13.15
CA SER A 774 -14.92 -7.79 11.94
C SER A 774 -15.24 -9.28 12.02
N VAL A 775 -15.51 -9.87 10.87
CA VAL A 775 -15.97 -11.24 10.73
C VAL A 775 -15.09 -11.97 9.73
N GLN A 776 -14.70 -13.20 10.05
CA GLN A 776 -14.06 -14.12 9.14
C GLN A 776 -14.78 -15.47 9.22
N ILE A 777 -15.30 -15.93 8.07
CA ILE A 777 -15.87 -17.26 7.89
C ILE A 777 -14.86 -18.07 7.08
N THR A 778 -14.36 -19.18 7.62
CA THR A 778 -13.36 -20.01 6.97
C THR A 778 -13.88 -21.43 6.73
N PHE A 779 -13.70 -21.91 5.51
CA PHE A 779 -14.01 -23.27 5.10
C PHE A 779 -12.72 -24.03 4.79
N PRO A 780 -12.54 -25.27 5.28
CA PRO A 780 -11.42 -26.08 4.86
C PRO A 780 -11.57 -26.51 3.41
N VAL A 781 -10.43 -26.58 2.72
CA VAL A 781 -10.33 -27.08 1.36
C VAL A 781 -9.36 -28.25 1.34
N GLU A 782 -9.80 -29.37 0.74
CA GLU A 782 -8.92 -30.52 0.48
C GLU A 782 -9.18 -31.11 -0.91
N PHE A 783 -8.17 -31.02 -1.78
CA PHE A 783 -8.20 -31.64 -3.11
C PHE A 783 -7.43 -32.95 -3.11
N LYS A 784 -8.07 -34.01 -3.62
CA LYS A 784 -7.50 -35.37 -3.71
C LYS A 784 -7.44 -35.82 -5.17
N GLY A 785 -6.40 -36.58 -5.49
CA GLY A 785 -6.27 -37.27 -6.77
C GLY A 785 -5.69 -36.42 -7.92
N PRO A 786 -5.81 -36.89 -9.18
CA PRO A 786 -5.06 -36.32 -10.32
C PRO A 786 -5.60 -34.99 -10.85
N ARG A 787 -6.78 -34.53 -10.39
CA ARG A 787 -7.44 -33.30 -10.86
C ARG A 787 -7.09 -32.03 -10.06
N VAL A 788 -6.14 -32.11 -9.13
CA VAL A 788 -5.78 -31.00 -8.21
C VAL A 788 -5.55 -29.67 -8.94
N MET A 789 -4.79 -29.65 -10.03
CA MET A 789 -4.52 -28.40 -10.75
C MET A 789 -5.78 -27.76 -11.33
N VAL A 790 -6.72 -28.58 -11.81
CA VAL A 790 -8.02 -28.11 -12.32
C VAL A 790 -8.86 -27.55 -11.18
N GLU A 791 -8.88 -28.20 -10.01
CA GLU A 791 -9.62 -27.71 -8.82
C GLU A 791 -9.02 -26.40 -8.26
N VAL A 792 -7.69 -26.24 -8.33
CA VAL A 792 -7.02 -24.96 -7.99
C VAL A 792 -7.50 -23.83 -8.90
N HIS A 793 -7.64 -24.09 -10.21
CA HIS A 793 -8.20 -23.10 -11.13
C HIS A 793 -9.68 -22.81 -10.84
N PHE A 794 -10.51 -23.82 -10.58
CA PHE A 794 -11.91 -23.62 -10.14
C PHE A 794 -12.00 -22.76 -8.87
N THR A 795 -11.09 -22.95 -7.90
CA THR A 795 -11.04 -22.14 -6.67
C THR A 795 -10.92 -20.64 -6.97
N GLY A 796 -10.13 -20.26 -7.98
CA GLY A 796 -10.02 -18.86 -8.40
C GLY A 796 -11.35 -18.29 -8.89
N PHE A 797 -12.09 -19.04 -9.72
CA PHE A 797 -13.42 -18.63 -10.20
C PHE A 797 -14.47 -18.63 -9.09
N ILE A 798 -14.42 -19.60 -8.18
CA ILE A 798 -15.33 -19.69 -7.02
C ILE A 798 -15.11 -18.51 -6.06
N ASN A 799 -13.86 -18.11 -5.80
CA ASN A 799 -13.59 -16.94 -4.95
C ASN A 799 -14.23 -15.67 -5.53
N LYS A 800 -14.06 -15.43 -6.84
CA LYS A 800 -14.68 -14.28 -7.53
C LYS A 800 -16.21 -14.33 -7.43
N LEU A 801 -16.81 -15.52 -7.70
CA LEU A 801 -18.25 -15.70 -7.57
C LEU A 801 -18.74 -15.37 -6.15
N LEU A 802 -18.11 -15.96 -5.12
CA LEU A 802 -18.51 -15.76 -3.74
C LEU A 802 -18.38 -14.29 -3.32
N GLU A 803 -17.29 -13.63 -3.70
CA GLU A 803 -17.09 -12.21 -3.42
C GLU A 803 -18.21 -11.37 -4.03
N THR A 804 -18.50 -11.53 -5.33
CA THR A 804 -19.58 -10.80 -6.02
C THR A 804 -20.94 -11.05 -5.36
N LYS A 805 -21.32 -12.31 -5.10
CA LYS A 805 -22.65 -12.63 -4.57
C LYS A 805 -22.83 -12.20 -3.12
N ILE A 806 -21.82 -12.41 -2.28
CA ILE A 806 -21.90 -12.01 -0.86
C ILE A 806 -21.90 -10.49 -0.76
N MET A 807 -21.14 -9.80 -1.61
CA MET A 807 -21.18 -8.33 -1.70
C MET A 807 -22.59 -7.85 -2.07
N GLN A 808 -23.20 -8.41 -3.12
CA GLN A 808 -24.59 -8.09 -3.51
C GLN A 808 -25.61 -8.30 -2.37
N VAL A 809 -25.47 -9.36 -1.58
CA VAL A 809 -26.36 -9.64 -0.44
C VAL A 809 -26.10 -8.69 0.73
N LEU A 810 -24.87 -8.61 1.22
CA LEU A 810 -24.59 -7.93 2.49
C LEU A 810 -24.59 -6.40 2.36
N ARG A 811 -24.10 -5.84 1.25
CA ARG A 811 -24.08 -4.37 1.07
C ARG A 811 -25.18 -3.86 0.16
N PHE A 812 -25.40 -4.39 -1.04
CA PHE A 812 -26.41 -3.78 -1.92
C PHE A 812 -27.85 -4.07 -1.50
N LYS A 813 -28.13 -5.30 -1.01
CA LYS A 813 -29.47 -5.66 -0.53
C LYS A 813 -29.72 -5.24 0.92
N HIS A 814 -28.74 -5.42 1.81
CA HIS A 814 -28.92 -5.20 3.25
C HIS A 814 -28.28 -3.90 3.78
N GLY A 815 -27.33 -3.29 3.08
CA GLY A 815 -26.71 -2.01 3.47
C GLY A 815 -25.93 -2.04 4.79
N GLN A 816 -25.47 -3.22 5.25
CA GLN A 816 -24.88 -3.39 6.60
C GLN A 816 -23.36 -3.60 6.60
N VAL A 817 -22.72 -3.60 5.43
CA VAL A 817 -21.26 -3.72 5.29
C VAL A 817 -20.75 -2.71 4.27
N TYR A 818 -19.46 -2.40 4.31
CA TYR A 818 -18.81 -1.59 3.28
C TYR A 818 -18.19 -2.46 2.18
N SER A 819 -17.43 -3.49 2.53
CA SER A 819 -16.83 -4.40 1.55
C SER A 819 -16.80 -5.82 2.06
N VAL A 820 -16.65 -6.74 1.12
CA VAL A 820 -16.47 -8.17 1.36
C VAL A 820 -15.22 -8.59 0.58
N SER A 821 -14.38 -9.43 1.17
CA SER A 821 -13.25 -10.02 0.46
C SER A 821 -13.21 -11.54 0.63
N VAL A 822 -12.97 -12.27 -0.45
CA VAL A 822 -12.87 -13.73 -0.45
C VAL A 822 -11.47 -14.15 -0.90
N SER A 823 -10.76 -14.87 -0.04
CA SER A 823 -9.38 -15.30 -0.30
C SER A 823 -9.21 -16.79 -0.06
N ALA A 824 -8.34 -17.45 -0.85
CA ALA A 824 -7.94 -18.84 -0.61
C ALA A 824 -6.49 -18.92 -0.12
N PHE A 825 -6.25 -19.65 0.96
CA PHE A 825 -4.92 -20.02 1.42
C PHE A 825 -4.64 -21.48 1.09
N LEU A 826 -3.98 -21.73 -0.05
CA LEU A 826 -3.48 -23.06 -0.43
C LEU A 826 -1.98 -23.24 -0.15
N GLY A 827 -1.32 -22.20 0.36
CA GLY A 827 0.14 -22.15 0.58
C GLY A 827 0.66 -23.08 1.67
N GLY A 828 -0.22 -23.62 2.52
CA GLY A 828 0.13 -24.66 3.49
C GLY A 828 0.39 -26.02 2.86
N SER A 829 0.02 -26.22 1.59
CA SER A 829 0.17 -27.48 0.88
C SER A 829 1.61 -27.77 0.49
N ARG A 830 2.05 -28.98 0.82
CA ARG A 830 3.32 -29.50 0.33
C ARG A 830 3.28 -29.62 -1.20
N PRO A 831 4.27 -29.09 -1.94
CA PRO A 831 4.39 -29.35 -3.37
C PRO A 831 4.50 -30.86 -3.61
N SER A 832 3.51 -31.46 -4.27
CA SER A 832 3.49 -32.91 -4.47
C SER A 832 2.72 -33.31 -5.73
N ARG A 833 3.20 -34.36 -6.41
CA ARG A 833 2.50 -34.96 -7.56
C ARG A 833 1.20 -35.65 -7.19
N THR A 834 1.20 -36.33 -6.04
CA THR A 834 0.14 -37.24 -5.61
C THR A 834 -0.42 -36.87 -4.24
N GLY A 835 0.21 -35.94 -3.53
CA GLY A 835 -0.24 -35.46 -2.23
C GLY A 835 -1.47 -34.57 -2.33
N ASN A 836 -2.27 -34.57 -1.27
CA ASN A 836 -3.45 -33.72 -1.17
C ASN A 836 -3.04 -32.25 -1.06
N VAL A 837 -3.73 -31.39 -1.79
CA VAL A 837 -3.68 -29.94 -1.55
C VAL A 837 -4.69 -29.63 -0.46
N ARG A 838 -4.21 -29.06 0.64
CA ARG A 838 -4.97 -28.68 1.83
C ARG A 838 -4.81 -27.20 2.11
N GLY A 839 -5.89 -26.56 2.52
CA GLY A 839 -5.91 -25.13 2.77
C GLY A 839 -7.28 -24.69 3.23
N ASP A 840 -7.61 -23.44 2.94
CA ASP A 840 -8.90 -22.88 3.28
C ASP A 840 -9.34 -21.77 2.32
N VAL A 841 -10.64 -21.49 2.31
CA VAL A 841 -11.28 -20.32 1.70
C VAL A 841 -11.91 -19.50 2.80
N ALA A 842 -11.59 -18.20 2.86
CA ALA A 842 -12.04 -17.29 3.90
C ALA A 842 -12.83 -16.12 3.30
N ILE A 843 -14.02 -15.86 3.85
CA ILE A 843 -14.85 -14.68 3.59
C ILE A 843 -14.63 -13.69 4.73
N ASN A 844 -14.32 -12.43 4.42
CA ASN A 844 -14.07 -11.39 5.40
C ASN A 844 -14.97 -10.17 5.15
N PHE A 845 -15.50 -9.58 6.23
CA PHE A 845 -16.20 -8.31 6.18
C PHE A 845 -16.21 -7.63 7.56
N SER A 846 -16.50 -6.33 7.60
CA SER A 846 -16.73 -5.57 8.83
C SER A 846 -18.16 -5.04 8.89
N CYS A 847 -18.71 -4.91 10.09
CA CYS A 847 -20.11 -4.56 10.30
C CYS A 847 -20.40 -4.01 11.70
N ASP A 848 -21.66 -3.59 11.92
CA ASP A 848 -22.19 -3.31 13.25
C ASP A 848 -22.15 -4.56 14.17
N PRO A 849 -21.61 -4.45 15.40
CA PRO A 849 -21.56 -5.57 16.33
C PRO A 849 -22.89 -6.28 16.57
N ASP A 850 -24.01 -5.56 16.59
CA ASP A 850 -25.33 -6.16 16.85
C ASP A 850 -25.86 -6.95 15.64
N SER A 851 -25.29 -6.73 14.44
CA SER A 851 -25.68 -7.41 13.19
C SER A 851 -24.74 -8.55 12.81
N ALA A 852 -23.58 -8.71 13.48
CA ALA A 852 -22.52 -9.62 13.07
C ALA A 852 -22.98 -11.06 12.78
N TRP A 853 -23.68 -11.70 13.74
CA TRP A 853 -24.13 -13.08 13.55
C TRP A 853 -25.24 -13.23 12.52
N LYS A 854 -26.12 -12.23 12.40
CA LYS A 854 -27.14 -12.19 11.34
C LYS A 854 -26.48 -12.14 9.97
N LEU A 855 -25.43 -11.33 9.80
CA LEU A 855 -24.69 -11.23 8.54
C LEU A 855 -23.88 -12.49 8.24
N VAL A 856 -23.32 -13.16 9.25
CA VAL A 856 -22.73 -14.50 9.11
C VAL A 856 -23.76 -15.48 8.57
N ASP A 857 -24.96 -15.49 9.15
CA ASP A 857 -26.03 -16.39 8.71
C ASP A 857 -26.45 -16.08 7.27
N LEU A 858 -26.62 -14.81 6.90
CA LEU A 858 -26.94 -14.39 5.52
C LEU A 858 -25.85 -14.78 4.51
N ALA A 859 -24.57 -14.65 4.86
CA ALA A 859 -23.47 -15.10 4.01
C ALA A 859 -23.51 -16.63 3.82
N LEU A 860 -23.75 -17.38 4.89
CA LEU A 860 -23.90 -18.84 4.82
C LEU A 860 -25.18 -19.27 4.08
N GLU A 861 -26.28 -18.50 4.16
CA GLU A 861 -27.49 -18.69 3.34
C GLU A 861 -27.15 -18.56 1.85
N GLU A 862 -26.42 -17.53 1.45
CA GLU A 862 -26.06 -17.34 0.05
C GLU A 862 -25.12 -18.43 -0.46
N VAL A 863 -24.12 -18.85 0.33
CA VAL A 863 -23.27 -20.00 -0.03
C VAL A 863 -24.12 -21.28 -0.17
N THR A 864 -25.08 -21.49 0.75
CA THR A 864 -25.98 -22.64 0.69
C THR A 864 -26.86 -22.60 -0.57
N ARG A 865 -27.44 -21.44 -0.89
CA ARG A 865 -28.23 -21.22 -2.10
C ARG A 865 -27.42 -21.53 -3.36
N LEU A 866 -26.17 -21.07 -3.42
CA LEU A 866 -25.27 -21.37 -4.53
C LEU A 866 -24.92 -22.86 -4.61
N GLN A 867 -24.83 -23.58 -3.49
CA GLN A 867 -24.62 -25.04 -3.46
C GLN A 867 -25.87 -25.83 -3.90
N GLU A 868 -27.08 -25.33 -3.62
CA GLU A 868 -28.35 -26.01 -3.92
C GLU A 868 -28.88 -25.67 -5.32
N GLU A 869 -28.94 -24.39 -5.67
CA GLU A 869 -29.52 -23.86 -6.90
C GLU A 869 -28.47 -23.59 -7.98
N GLY A 870 -27.24 -23.24 -7.60
CA GLY A 870 -26.20 -22.78 -8.51
C GLY A 870 -26.23 -21.27 -8.79
N PRO A 871 -25.17 -20.74 -9.41
CA PRO A 871 -25.17 -19.37 -9.95
C PRO A 871 -26.05 -19.26 -11.20
N THR A 872 -26.41 -18.04 -11.60
CA THR A 872 -27.11 -17.79 -12.86
C THR A 872 -26.13 -17.76 -14.04
N GLU A 873 -26.64 -17.87 -15.28
CA GLU A 873 -25.81 -17.70 -16.50
C GLU A 873 -25.10 -16.33 -16.53
N GLU A 874 -25.76 -15.28 -16.03
CA GLU A 874 -25.21 -13.93 -15.94
C GLU A 874 -24.05 -13.86 -14.93
N ASP A 875 -24.17 -14.54 -13.79
CA ASP A 875 -23.09 -14.63 -12.79
C ASP A 875 -21.85 -15.35 -13.39
N VAL A 876 -22.07 -16.43 -14.15
CA VAL A 876 -20.97 -17.16 -14.81
C VAL A 876 -20.29 -16.28 -15.86
N ALA A 877 -21.07 -15.59 -16.70
CA ALA A 877 -20.54 -14.68 -17.72
C ALA A 877 -19.70 -13.55 -17.10
N THR A 878 -20.16 -12.99 -15.98
CA THR A 878 -19.45 -11.95 -15.23
C THR A 878 -18.10 -12.45 -14.72
N VAL A 879 -18.08 -13.60 -14.06
CA VAL A 879 -16.84 -14.21 -13.54
C VAL A 879 -15.85 -14.55 -14.67
N LEU A 880 -16.35 -15.03 -15.80
CA LEU A 880 -15.56 -15.26 -17.01
C LEU A 880 -14.97 -13.97 -17.57
N GLU A 881 -15.73 -12.88 -17.61
CA GLU A 881 -15.25 -11.59 -18.10
C GLU A 881 -14.18 -11.00 -17.17
N LEU A 882 -14.42 -11.00 -15.85
CA LEU A 882 -13.46 -10.55 -14.84
C LEU A 882 -12.11 -11.28 -14.97
N GLU A 883 -12.13 -12.61 -15.08
CA GLU A 883 -10.90 -13.40 -15.27
C GLU A 883 -10.20 -13.10 -16.60
N GLN A 884 -10.97 -12.97 -17.69
CA GLN A 884 -10.41 -12.66 -19.01
C GLN A 884 -9.71 -11.31 -19.02
N ARG A 885 -10.31 -10.27 -18.41
CA ARG A 885 -9.73 -8.93 -18.35
C ARG A 885 -8.47 -8.88 -17.49
N THR A 886 -8.46 -9.55 -16.34
CA THR A 886 -7.24 -9.70 -15.53
C THR A 886 -6.12 -10.37 -16.36
N TYR A 887 -6.44 -11.43 -17.11
CA TYR A 887 -5.48 -12.16 -17.94
C TYR A 887 -4.91 -11.31 -19.09
N GLU A 888 -5.76 -10.60 -19.84
CA GLU A 888 -5.36 -9.70 -20.93
C GLU A 888 -4.45 -8.54 -20.47
N ASN A 889 -4.75 -7.96 -19.31
CA ASN A 889 -3.94 -6.90 -18.73
C ASN A 889 -2.58 -7.46 -18.30
N GLY A 890 -2.58 -8.57 -17.55
CA GLY A 890 -1.36 -9.21 -17.07
C GLY A 890 -0.41 -9.63 -18.20
N GLN A 891 -0.91 -10.08 -19.36
CA GLN A 891 -0.06 -10.43 -20.51
C GLN A 891 0.84 -9.30 -21.01
N GLN A 892 0.54 -8.05 -20.65
CA GLN A 892 1.31 -6.86 -21.01
C GLN A 892 2.30 -6.44 -19.90
N GLU A 893 2.53 -7.28 -18.89
CA GLU A 893 3.37 -6.97 -17.73
C GLU A 893 4.46 -8.03 -17.50
N ASN A 894 5.66 -7.59 -17.12
CA ASN A 894 6.78 -8.50 -16.83
C ASN A 894 6.47 -9.48 -15.68
N GLY A 895 5.78 -9.00 -14.63
CA GLY A 895 5.43 -9.80 -13.45
C GLY A 895 4.56 -11.02 -13.76
N PHE A 896 3.61 -10.89 -14.69
CA PHE A 896 2.77 -12.00 -15.15
C PHE A 896 3.59 -13.12 -15.79
N TRP A 897 4.52 -12.76 -16.69
CA TRP A 897 5.34 -13.74 -17.38
C TRP A 897 6.36 -14.40 -16.45
N LEU A 898 6.89 -13.65 -15.48
CA LEU A 898 7.74 -14.18 -14.43
C LEU A 898 6.98 -15.22 -13.60
N ASP A 899 5.79 -14.90 -13.10
CA ASP A 899 4.93 -15.83 -12.35
C ASP A 899 4.58 -17.08 -13.19
N ARG A 900 4.19 -16.90 -14.46
CA ARG A 900 3.89 -18.01 -15.38
C ARG A 900 5.07 -18.96 -15.58
N LEU A 901 6.27 -18.43 -15.80
CA LEU A 901 7.49 -19.24 -15.91
C LEU A 901 7.77 -20.00 -14.61
N LEU A 902 7.72 -19.32 -13.46
CA LEU A 902 7.94 -19.94 -12.16
C LEU A 902 6.91 -21.04 -11.87
N ARG A 903 5.63 -20.81 -12.17
CA ARG A 903 4.60 -21.85 -12.09
C ARG A 903 4.90 -23.00 -13.03
N ALA A 904 5.40 -22.74 -14.25
CA ALA A 904 5.69 -23.81 -15.22
C ALA A 904 6.81 -24.72 -14.69
N TYR A 905 7.85 -24.13 -14.13
CA TYR A 905 8.89 -24.88 -13.41
C TYR A 905 8.33 -25.70 -12.25
N GLN A 906 7.40 -25.15 -11.48
CA GLN A 906 6.77 -25.85 -10.36
C GLN A 906 5.84 -26.98 -10.83
N SER A 907 5.19 -26.80 -11.98
CA SER A 907 4.28 -27.77 -12.62
C SER A 907 5.00 -28.87 -13.42
N ARG A 908 6.32 -28.80 -13.64
CA ARG A 908 7.10 -29.88 -14.30
C ARG A 908 6.91 -31.26 -13.68
N VAL A 909 6.48 -31.32 -12.43
CA VAL A 909 6.06 -32.55 -11.76
C VAL A 909 4.99 -33.35 -12.52
N TYR A 910 4.08 -32.65 -13.20
CA TYR A 910 2.92 -33.24 -13.84
C TYR A 910 3.21 -33.66 -15.29
N THR A 911 4.05 -32.90 -16.00
CA THR A 911 4.24 -33.03 -17.46
C THR A 911 5.67 -33.38 -17.89
N GLY A 912 6.67 -33.24 -17.02
CA GLY A 912 8.05 -33.69 -17.25
C GLY A 912 9.02 -32.65 -17.81
N ASP A 913 8.58 -31.76 -18.71
CA ASP A 913 9.40 -30.70 -19.30
C ASP A 913 8.74 -29.30 -19.20
N LEU A 914 9.53 -28.23 -19.41
CA LEU A 914 9.05 -26.86 -19.26
C LEU A 914 7.95 -26.50 -20.26
N GLN A 915 8.11 -26.93 -21.51
CA GLN A 915 7.21 -26.56 -22.58
C GLN A 915 5.85 -27.20 -22.35
N ALA A 916 5.83 -28.50 -22.06
CA ALA A 916 4.60 -29.20 -21.71
C ALA A 916 3.96 -28.61 -20.44
N SER A 917 4.75 -28.20 -19.43
CA SER A 917 4.21 -27.54 -18.23
C SER A 917 3.57 -26.18 -18.53
N PHE A 918 4.23 -25.39 -19.37
CA PHE A 918 3.73 -24.07 -19.75
C PHE A 918 2.43 -24.19 -20.56
N GLN A 919 2.40 -25.12 -21.52
CA GLN A 919 1.20 -25.43 -22.30
C GLN A 919 0.07 -25.96 -21.42
N ALA A 920 0.37 -26.91 -20.52
CA ALA A 920 -0.63 -27.51 -19.64
C ALA A 920 -1.32 -26.47 -18.75
N GLN A 921 -0.64 -25.41 -18.31
CA GLN A 921 -1.33 -24.34 -17.56
C GLN A 921 -2.36 -23.60 -18.39
N GLU A 922 -2.06 -23.30 -19.65
CA GLU A 922 -3.02 -22.67 -20.55
C GLU A 922 -4.17 -23.64 -20.89
N GLU A 923 -3.86 -24.91 -21.06
CA GLU A 923 -4.86 -25.97 -21.26
C GLU A 923 -5.76 -26.14 -20.04
N TRP A 924 -5.22 -26.14 -18.81
CA TRP A 924 -6.02 -26.21 -17.58
C TRP A 924 -6.91 -24.99 -17.42
N ARG A 925 -6.37 -23.78 -17.63
CA ARG A 925 -7.14 -22.54 -17.62
C ARG A 925 -8.26 -22.61 -18.66
N SER A 926 -7.92 -22.89 -19.92
CA SER A 926 -8.87 -22.95 -21.03
C SER A 926 -9.93 -24.03 -20.84
N SER A 927 -9.54 -25.19 -20.31
CA SER A 927 -10.44 -26.31 -20.03
C SER A 927 -11.43 -25.97 -18.92
N VAL A 928 -11.00 -25.32 -17.84
CA VAL A 928 -11.93 -24.84 -16.81
C VAL A 928 -12.85 -23.80 -17.43
N ARG A 929 -12.28 -22.79 -18.10
CA ARG A 929 -13.05 -21.71 -18.73
C ARG A 929 -14.12 -22.21 -19.70
N SER A 930 -13.80 -23.16 -20.58
CA SER A 930 -14.74 -23.69 -21.58
C SER A 930 -15.81 -24.61 -21.01
N THR A 931 -15.63 -25.10 -19.78
CA THR A 931 -16.59 -25.99 -19.10
C THR A 931 -17.47 -25.26 -18.11
N LEU A 932 -17.13 -24.01 -17.75
CA LEU A 932 -17.91 -23.19 -16.83
C LEU A 932 -19.31 -22.91 -17.36
N THR A 933 -20.27 -23.53 -16.70
CA THR A 933 -21.72 -23.35 -16.77
C THR A 933 -22.25 -23.26 -15.33
N PRO A 934 -23.49 -22.76 -15.12
CA PRO A 934 -24.14 -22.80 -13.81
C PRO A 934 -23.97 -24.12 -13.06
N GLU A 935 -24.24 -25.25 -13.72
CA GLU A 935 -24.17 -26.58 -13.10
C GLU A 935 -22.74 -26.96 -12.72
N THR A 936 -21.77 -26.73 -13.61
CA THR A 936 -20.36 -27.06 -13.28
C THR A 936 -19.77 -26.18 -12.20
N MET A 937 -20.19 -24.91 -12.09
CA MET A 937 -19.77 -24.01 -11.00
C MET A 937 -20.38 -24.45 -9.68
N LYS A 938 -21.67 -24.82 -9.67
CA LYS A 938 -22.33 -25.41 -8.51
C LYS A 938 -21.61 -26.68 -8.07
N ASP A 939 -21.34 -27.60 -9.00
CA ASP A 939 -20.61 -28.83 -8.72
C ASP A 939 -19.20 -28.55 -8.18
N ALA A 940 -18.48 -27.57 -8.74
CA ALA A 940 -17.17 -27.16 -8.26
C ALA A 940 -17.24 -26.57 -6.85
N LEU A 941 -18.21 -25.70 -6.58
CA LEU A 941 -18.45 -25.13 -5.25
C LEU A 941 -18.71 -26.24 -4.21
N CYS A 942 -19.51 -27.25 -4.57
CA CYS A 942 -19.81 -28.40 -3.73
C CYS A 942 -18.62 -29.37 -3.54
N ARG A 943 -17.62 -29.35 -4.43
CA ARG A 943 -16.37 -30.10 -4.27
C ARG A 943 -15.32 -29.33 -3.46
N ILE A 944 -15.27 -28.01 -3.61
CA ILE A 944 -14.27 -27.13 -2.98
C ILE A 944 -14.64 -26.84 -1.53
N LEU A 945 -15.90 -26.49 -1.28
CA LEU A 945 -16.41 -26.19 0.07
C LEU A 945 -17.16 -27.38 0.64
N PRO A 946 -17.22 -27.54 1.98
CA PRO A 946 -18.04 -28.57 2.62
C PRO A 946 -19.51 -28.46 2.22
N VAL A 947 -20.22 -29.59 2.10
CA VAL A 947 -21.66 -29.65 1.79
C VAL A 947 -22.39 -30.42 2.89
N PRO A 948 -23.38 -29.82 3.57
CA PRO A 948 -23.72 -28.39 3.51
C PRO A 948 -22.58 -27.55 4.12
N CYS A 949 -22.30 -26.35 3.59
CA CYS A 949 -21.23 -25.48 4.10
C CYS A 949 -21.41 -25.13 5.58
N ARG A 950 -22.66 -25.15 6.05
CA ARG A 950 -23.03 -24.97 7.45
C ARG A 950 -22.58 -26.10 8.38
N SER A 951 -22.14 -27.24 7.86
CA SER A 951 -21.74 -28.38 8.70
C SER A 951 -20.27 -28.36 9.12
N HIS A 952 -19.40 -27.62 8.40
CA HIS A 952 -17.97 -27.62 8.64
C HIS A 952 -17.36 -26.26 8.25
N HIS A 953 -17.24 -25.36 9.23
CA HIS A 953 -16.64 -24.04 9.06
C HIS A 953 -16.23 -23.45 10.42
N THR A 954 -15.31 -22.52 10.40
CA THR A 954 -15.14 -21.59 11.52
C THR A 954 -15.75 -20.25 11.15
N ALA A 955 -16.43 -19.60 12.09
CA ALA A 955 -16.88 -18.24 11.98
C ALA A 955 -16.43 -17.51 13.25
N VAL A 956 -15.54 -16.55 13.08
CA VAL A 956 -14.94 -15.81 14.19
C VAL A 956 -15.31 -14.35 14.04
N THR A 957 -15.81 -13.76 15.11
CA THR A 957 -16.16 -12.34 15.15
C THR A 957 -15.29 -11.62 16.16
N LEU A 958 -14.65 -10.52 15.75
CA LEU A 958 -14.04 -9.57 16.65
C LEU A 958 -15.14 -8.69 17.24
N MET A 959 -15.25 -8.63 18.56
CA MET A 959 -16.34 -7.93 19.26
C MET A 959 -15.79 -6.98 20.33
N PRO A 960 -16.43 -5.82 20.53
CA PRO A 960 -16.06 -4.95 21.64
C PRO A 960 -16.41 -5.62 22.97
N LYS A 961 -15.48 -5.53 23.92
CA LYS A 961 -15.68 -5.99 25.29
C LYS A 961 -16.39 -4.90 26.09
N ALA A 962 -17.59 -5.21 26.58
CA ALA A 962 -18.38 -4.29 27.38
C ALA A 962 -17.57 -3.73 28.58
N ASN A 963 -17.38 -2.41 28.60
CA ASN A 963 -16.77 -1.73 29.73
C ASN A 963 -17.83 -1.58 30.84
N ARG A 964 -17.76 -2.45 31.87
CA ARG A 964 -18.68 -2.42 33.03
C ARG A 964 -18.72 -1.03 33.71
N VAL A 965 -17.64 -0.26 33.66
CA VAL A 965 -17.56 1.10 34.22
C VAL A 965 -18.29 2.11 33.32
N LYS A 966 -18.14 2.02 32.00
CA LYS A 966 -18.92 2.83 31.04
C LYS A 966 -20.40 2.52 31.21
N GLN A 967 -20.79 1.24 31.29
CA GLN A 967 -22.18 0.85 31.57
C GLN A 967 -22.69 1.33 32.95
N LEU A 968 -21.87 1.33 33.99
CA LEU A 968 -22.22 1.86 35.31
C LEU A 968 -22.37 3.39 35.28
N MET A 969 -21.48 4.11 34.59
CA MET A 969 -21.56 5.55 34.37
C MET A 969 -22.77 5.92 33.53
N THR A 970 -22.99 5.27 32.38
CA THR A 970 -24.15 5.50 31.51
C THR A 970 -25.43 5.19 32.26
N LYS A 971 -25.50 4.13 33.07
CA LYS A 971 -26.65 3.86 33.97
C LYS A 971 -26.78 4.91 35.08
N PHE A 972 -25.69 5.45 35.63
CA PHE A 972 -25.74 6.51 36.64
C PHE A 972 -26.24 7.85 36.06
N PHE A 973 -25.82 8.20 34.85
CA PHE A 973 -26.21 9.44 34.18
C PHE A 973 -27.62 9.35 33.55
N THR A 974 -27.99 8.21 32.94
CA THR A 974 -29.37 7.99 32.46
C THR A 974 -30.40 7.92 33.60
N ARG A 975 -30.03 7.40 34.77
CA ARG A 975 -30.91 7.36 35.95
C ARG A 975 -31.03 8.70 36.67
N LYS A 976 -30.08 9.64 36.48
CA LYS A 976 -30.22 11.04 36.92
C LYS A 976 -30.96 11.93 35.91
N GLY A 977 -30.94 11.58 34.62
CA GLY A 977 -31.71 12.28 33.59
C GLY A 977 -33.24 12.10 33.69
N SER A 978 -33.73 11.03 34.33
CA SER A 978 -35.16 10.81 34.57
C SER A 978 -35.68 11.34 35.91
N ALA A 979 -34.82 11.88 36.78
CA ALA A 979 -35.18 12.36 38.12
C ALA A 979 -35.06 13.89 38.31
N LEU A 980 -34.80 14.65 37.24
CA LEU A 980 -34.73 16.12 37.27
C LEU A 980 -35.73 16.73 36.28
N LYS A 981 -37.01 16.47 36.54
CA LYS A 981 -38.14 17.29 36.06
C LYS A 981 -39.09 17.59 37.23
N SER A 982 -38.61 18.27 38.26
CA SER A 982 -39.47 19.08 39.13
C SER A 982 -38.66 20.06 39.99
N GLU A 983 -38.95 21.34 39.78
CA GLU A 983 -38.91 22.49 40.71
C GLU A 983 -37.62 22.94 41.42
N ARG A 984 -37.29 24.21 41.13
CA ARG A 984 -36.69 25.29 41.94
C ARG A 984 -35.24 25.19 42.47
N GLY A 985 -34.38 26.04 41.91
CA GLY A 985 -33.73 27.17 42.62
C GLY A 985 -32.59 26.89 43.62
N LEU A 986 -31.36 27.26 43.22
CA LEU A 986 -30.16 27.55 44.04
C LEU A 986 -29.68 26.48 45.06
N THR A 987 -28.56 25.81 44.75
CA THR A 987 -27.28 25.75 45.53
C THR A 987 -26.38 24.60 45.06
N ASP A 988 -25.68 24.77 43.92
CA ASP A 988 -24.99 23.65 43.24
C ASP A 988 -23.45 23.60 43.40
N ASN A 989 -22.83 24.51 44.16
CA ASN A 989 -21.35 24.51 44.25
C ASN A 989 -20.77 23.55 45.30
N LYS A 990 -21.56 23.05 46.26
CA LYS A 990 -21.05 22.11 47.29
C LYS A 990 -21.16 20.63 46.87
N MET A 991 -22.12 20.26 46.02
CA MET A 991 -22.21 18.88 45.48
C MET A 991 -21.19 18.62 44.38
N LEU A 992 -20.88 19.61 43.54
CA LEU A 992 -19.83 19.52 42.50
C LEU A 992 -18.42 19.33 43.10
N LEU A 993 -18.14 19.97 44.24
CA LEU A 993 -16.88 19.79 44.98
C LEU A 993 -16.79 18.42 45.66
N ALA A 994 -17.91 17.86 46.13
CA ALA A 994 -17.95 16.52 46.71
C ALA A 994 -17.80 15.41 45.64
N THR A 995 -18.38 15.59 44.45
CA THR A 995 -18.18 14.64 43.33
C THR A 995 -16.78 14.73 42.73
N ALA A 996 -16.18 15.91 42.64
CA ALA A 996 -14.77 16.07 42.27
C ALA A 996 -13.83 15.38 43.29
N GLY A 997 -14.11 15.52 44.59
CA GLY A 997 -13.35 14.85 45.65
C GLY A 997 -13.41 13.32 45.58
N ILE A 998 -14.56 12.74 45.23
CA ILE A 998 -14.72 11.29 45.07
C ILE A 998 -14.03 10.78 43.80
N ILE A 999 -14.05 11.56 42.71
CA ILE A 999 -13.34 11.21 41.47
C ILE A 999 -11.82 11.23 41.69
N VAL A 1000 -11.30 12.21 42.43
CA VAL A 1000 -9.89 12.28 42.80
C VAL A 1000 -9.51 11.12 43.73
N LEU A 1001 -10.35 10.78 44.71
CA LEU A 1001 -10.11 9.64 45.61
C LEU A 1001 -10.10 8.30 44.84
N ALA A 1002 -11.00 8.12 43.88
CA ALA A 1002 -11.05 6.94 43.01
C ALA A 1002 -9.83 6.86 42.07
N ALA A 1003 -9.37 7.99 41.54
CA ALA A 1003 -8.16 8.04 40.71
C ALA A 1003 -6.87 7.78 41.52
N VAL A 1004 -6.82 8.21 42.78
CA VAL A 1004 -5.70 7.93 43.70
C VAL A 1004 -5.69 6.46 44.12
N LEU A 1005 -6.84 5.88 44.45
CA LEU A 1005 -6.96 4.45 44.77
C LEU A 1005 -6.64 3.55 43.56
N TRP A 1006 -7.03 3.99 42.34
CA TRP A 1006 -6.65 3.31 41.10
C TRP A 1006 -5.13 3.37 40.84
N ARG A 1007 -4.47 4.50 41.12
CA ARG A 1007 -2.99 4.60 41.04
C ARG A 1007 -2.27 3.72 42.06
N PHE A 1008 -2.83 3.51 43.25
CA PHE A 1008 -2.25 2.62 44.26
C PHE A 1008 -2.45 1.12 43.92
N SER A 1009 -3.59 0.76 43.33
CA SER A 1009 -3.87 -0.63 42.91
C SER A 1009 -3.02 -1.11 41.72
N ASN A 1010 -2.44 -0.21 40.92
CA ASN A 1010 -1.60 -0.55 39.76
C ASN A 1010 -0.09 -0.57 40.09
N ARG A 1011 0.29 -0.45 41.37
CA ARG A 1011 1.68 -0.56 41.84
C ARG A 1011 1.96 -1.82 42.67
N SER A 1012 1.02 -2.76 42.74
CA SER A 1012 1.19 -4.09 43.36
C SER A 1012 1.22 -5.19 42.33
#